data_AF-A0A520CT20-F1
#
_entry.id   AF-A0A520CT20-F1
#
_cell.length_a   1.000
_cell.length_b   1.000
_cell.length_c   1.000
_cell.angle_alpha   90.00
_cell.angle_beta   90.00
_cell.angle_gamma   90.00
#
_symmetry.space_group_name_H-M   'P 1'
#
loop_
_entity.id
_entity.type
_entity.pdbx_description
1 polymer ?
#
loop_
_entity_poly.entity_id
_entity_poly.type
_entity_poly.pdbx_seq_one_letter_code
_entity_poly.pdbx_strand_id
1 'polypeptide(L)'
;MNKSFKYLALTAFACITVQVNAQDKPLSIQMADQVLALSKDSANTSTNNFRPVKWSYDQGVILEGIDGVWKKTANAAYFKYMQACMDAYVTKEGAINMYKQEDFNIDNVKNGRTLLTLYNVTAQPKYFKAATVLWDQLKKHPRTTEGGFWHKKIYPNQMWLDGLYMGQPFYAEYAKLIKDDKAFDDIANQFIWMEKNARDAKTGLLYHGWDESKKEAWADKKTGRSPNFWARAMGWYGMALVDVLDNFPKNHPKRKELIAILNRFAVATQKVQDTKTGLWYDILDKPQGKGNYFESSASSMFVYTYAKAVRLGYIPASFFAVAEKGYQGIKAEFIEQAGPGKVNLKGTVAVSGLGGKPYRDGSYEYYMKEKVITNDAKGVGSFLLAANEMELDELAKPAKGKVVTLDSYFNNEVKKDQSGNDLSWHYKLDERGNNGFTFLGEVFERSGYQTKTLYDAPTAANLKGTSVYIIVDPDSEKETPKPNFIQENDITNITNWVKNGGILLLFGNDGPNVELEHFNKLANKFGVHFNGETKGKVPVAGVFETAKVVVPTGNEIFKTAKDLFIKEYSSLKLSGDAKSILKDKDGDNVISITKYGKGTVFVIGDPWLYNEYVDGRKLPANYDNFKAANDLVNWLTKQVK
;
A
#
# COMPACT_ATOMS: atom_id res chain seq x y z
N MET A 1 48.11 -46.84 -60.21
CA MET A 1 47.53 -45.56 -59.73
C MET A 1 46.58 -45.88 -58.58
N ASN A 2 47.00 -45.66 -57.33
CA ASN A 2 46.19 -45.82 -56.12
C ASN A 2 46.05 -44.44 -55.46
N LYS A 3 44.83 -43.93 -55.31
CA LYS A 3 44.53 -42.72 -54.53
C LYS A 3 43.59 -43.09 -53.38
N SER A 4 44.13 -43.05 -52.17
CA SER A 4 43.39 -43.11 -50.91
C SER A 4 42.84 -41.73 -50.58
N PHE A 5 41.53 -41.60 -50.39
CA PHE A 5 40.89 -40.41 -49.81
C PHE A 5 40.69 -40.61 -48.30
N LYS A 6 41.27 -39.72 -47.49
CA LYS A 6 41.03 -39.60 -46.05
C LYS A 6 39.79 -38.74 -45.83
N TYR A 7 38.80 -39.23 -45.09
CA TYR A 7 37.72 -38.42 -44.54
C TYR A 7 38.16 -37.85 -43.18
N LEU A 8 38.15 -36.51 -43.07
CA LEU A 8 38.33 -35.78 -41.82
C LEU A 8 36.92 -35.45 -41.28
N ALA A 9 36.54 -36.02 -40.15
CA ALA A 9 35.29 -35.68 -39.48
C ALA A 9 35.48 -34.39 -38.67
N LEU A 10 34.80 -33.31 -39.07
CA LEU A 10 34.68 -32.08 -38.30
C LEU A 10 33.47 -32.18 -37.37
N THR A 11 33.68 -32.41 -36.07
CA THR A 11 32.66 -32.24 -35.04
C THR A 11 32.54 -30.77 -34.67
N ALA A 12 31.46 -30.11 -35.10
CA ALA A 12 31.11 -28.77 -34.66
C ALA A 12 30.45 -28.83 -33.27
N PHE A 13 31.12 -28.28 -32.26
CA PHE A 13 30.51 -28.00 -30.96
C PHE A 13 29.58 -26.79 -31.11
N ALA A 14 28.26 -27.02 -31.13
CA ALA A 14 27.29 -25.96 -30.99
C ALA A 14 27.22 -25.52 -29.52
N CYS A 15 27.86 -24.39 -29.20
CA CYS A 15 27.60 -23.68 -27.94
C CYS A 15 26.18 -23.13 -27.98
N ILE A 16 25.24 -23.83 -27.34
CA ILE A 16 23.92 -23.29 -27.02
C ILE A 16 24.15 -22.29 -25.88
N THR A 17 24.26 -21.01 -26.21
CA THR A 17 24.12 -19.93 -25.23
C THR A 17 22.67 -19.89 -24.79
N VAL A 18 22.37 -20.47 -23.63
CA VAL A 18 21.10 -20.21 -22.94
C VAL A 18 21.13 -18.75 -22.52
N GLN A 19 20.51 -17.88 -23.32
CA GLN A 19 20.14 -16.54 -22.85
C GLN A 19 19.13 -16.74 -21.72
N VAL A 20 19.62 -16.65 -20.48
CA VAL A 20 18.77 -16.41 -19.33
C VAL A 20 18.16 -15.03 -19.56
N ASN A 21 16.95 -14.99 -20.11
CA ASN A 21 16.16 -13.76 -20.10
C ASN A 21 15.97 -13.39 -18.63
N ALA A 22 16.69 -12.37 -18.17
CA ALA A 22 16.35 -11.73 -16.92
C ALA A 22 14.88 -11.31 -17.06
N GLN A 23 14.04 -11.79 -16.15
CA GLN A 23 12.63 -11.39 -16.14
C GLN A 23 12.58 -9.86 -16.06
N ASP A 24 11.95 -9.22 -17.05
CA ASP A 24 11.79 -7.78 -17.05
C ASP A 24 11.12 -7.34 -15.76
N LYS A 25 11.63 -6.26 -15.15
CA LYS A 25 11.03 -5.67 -13.95
C LYS A 25 9.54 -5.37 -14.20
N PRO A 26 8.65 -5.53 -13.21
CA PRO A 26 7.29 -5.03 -13.31
C PRO A 26 7.23 -3.55 -13.72
N LEU A 27 6.20 -3.14 -14.47
CA LEU A 27 6.10 -1.79 -15.02
C LEU A 27 6.02 -0.71 -13.94
N SER A 28 5.41 -1.02 -12.79
CA SER A 28 5.41 -0.14 -11.61
C SER A 28 6.84 0.20 -11.17
N ILE A 29 7.72 -0.79 -11.11
CA ILE A 29 9.14 -0.64 -10.75
C ILE A 29 9.89 0.12 -11.85
N GLN A 30 9.64 -0.20 -13.12
CA GLN A 30 10.29 0.52 -14.24
C GLN A 30 9.94 2.01 -14.25
N MET A 31 8.68 2.36 -14.01
CA MET A 31 8.24 3.74 -13.90
C MET A 31 8.79 4.43 -12.65
N ALA A 32 8.78 3.75 -11.50
CA ALA A 32 9.34 4.30 -10.26
C ALA A 32 10.85 4.59 -10.39
N ASP A 33 11.60 3.68 -11.03
CA ASP A 33 13.01 3.86 -11.34
C ASP A 33 13.23 5.03 -12.31
N GLN A 34 12.31 5.26 -13.26
CA GLN A 34 12.34 6.43 -14.13
C GLN A 34 12.10 7.73 -13.36
N VAL A 35 11.11 7.78 -12.46
CA VAL A 35 10.86 8.93 -11.59
C VAL A 35 12.10 9.30 -10.77
N LEU A 36 12.72 8.30 -10.13
CA LEU A 36 13.94 8.51 -9.35
C LEU A 36 15.11 8.97 -10.22
N ALA A 37 15.23 8.49 -11.46
CA ALA A 37 16.27 8.91 -12.40
C ALA A 37 16.09 10.37 -12.83
N LEU A 38 14.91 10.73 -13.34
CA LEU A 38 14.60 12.11 -13.76
C LEU A 38 14.75 13.11 -12.60
N SER A 39 14.46 12.66 -11.37
CA SER A 39 14.62 13.51 -10.19
C SER A 39 16.09 13.83 -9.88
N LYS A 40 17.01 12.87 -10.08
CA LYS A 40 18.45 13.07 -9.86
C LYS A 40 19.06 14.07 -10.84
N ASP A 41 18.58 14.07 -12.08
CA ASP A 41 19.08 14.92 -13.16
C ASP A 41 18.50 16.34 -13.11
N SER A 42 17.49 16.58 -12.27
CA SER A 42 16.91 17.91 -12.08
C SER A 42 17.57 18.66 -10.90
N ALA A 43 18.00 19.89 -11.19
CA ALA A 43 18.64 20.81 -10.24
C ALA A 43 17.78 21.15 -9.01
N ASN A 44 16.48 20.84 -9.04
CA ASN A 44 15.54 21.14 -7.96
C ASN A 44 15.02 19.90 -7.23
N THR A 45 15.30 18.69 -7.71
CA THR A 45 14.70 17.43 -7.17
C THR A 45 15.72 16.35 -6.82
N SER A 46 17.03 16.62 -6.98
CA SER A 46 18.05 15.64 -6.63
C SER A 46 18.01 15.33 -5.12
N THR A 47 18.19 14.07 -4.73
CA THR A 47 18.11 13.64 -3.31
C THR A 47 19.14 14.32 -2.42
N ASN A 48 20.23 14.84 -3.00
CA ASN A 48 21.31 15.52 -2.27
C ASN A 48 21.17 17.05 -2.30
N ASN A 49 20.28 17.62 -3.12
CA ASN A 49 20.06 19.07 -3.29
C ASN A 49 18.60 19.35 -3.72
N PHE A 50 17.61 18.86 -2.98
CA PHE A 50 16.21 19.19 -3.27
C PHE A 50 15.97 20.67 -2.94
N ARG A 51 15.49 21.45 -3.92
CA ARG A 51 15.18 22.88 -3.75
C ARG A 51 13.68 23.07 -3.91
N PRO A 52 12.93 23.35 -2.82
CA PRO A 52 11.48 23.49 -2.89
C PRO A 52 11.11 24.71 -3.73
N VAL A 53 10.42 24.48 -4.84
CA VAL A 53 9.93 25.56 -5.73
C VAL A 53 8.46 25.87 -5.46
N LYS A 54 7.64 24.84 -5.25
CA LYS A 54 6.21 24.97 -5.05
C LYS A 54 5.66 23.74 -4.34
N TRP A 55 4.86 23.95 -3.30
CA TRP A 55 4.03 22.89 -2.72
C TRP A 55 2.89 22.55 -3.68
N SER A 56 2.97 21.40 -4.35
CA SER A 56 1.98 21.00 -5.37
C SER A 56 1.53 19.54 -5.20
N TYR A 57 0.24 19.31 -5.47
CA TYR A 57 -0.43 18.03 -5.25
C TYR A 57 0.09 16.89 -6.12
N ASP A 58 0.59 17.22 -7.31
CA ASP A 58 1.03 16.25 -8.31
C ASP A 58 2.26 15.47 -7.84
N GLN A 59 3.10 16.08 -6.99
CA GLN A 59 4.12 15.35 -6.25
C GLN A 59 3.48 14.29 -5.35
N GLY A 60 2.46 14.63 -4.56
CA GLY A 60 1.76 13.68 -3.69
C GLY A 60 1.19 12.49 -4.45
N VAL A 61 0.65 12.69 -5.65
CA VAL A 61 0.14 11.59 -6.49
C VAL A 61 1.26 10.62 -6.90
N ILE A 62 2.42 11.13 -7.31
CA ILE A 62 3.59 10.28 -7.60
C ILE A 62 4.01 9.51 -6.34
N LEU A 63 4.15 10.20 -5.21
CA LEU A 63 4.68 9.61 -3.99
C LEU A 63 3.78 8.50 -3.44
N GLU A 64 2.46 8.58 -3.62
CA GLU A 64 1.55 7.47 -3.29
C GLU A 64 1.78 6.24 -4.18
N GLY A 65 2.04 6.44 -5.47
CA GLY A 65 2.46 5.35 -6.37
C GLY A 65 3.79 4.71 -5.93
N ILE A 66 4.75 5.53 -5.49
CA ILE A 66 6.06 5.09 -4.98
C ILE A 66 5.92 4.34 -3.63
N ASP A 67 5.01 4.75 -2.74
CA ASP A 67 4.69 4.02 -1.49
C ASP A 67 4.24 2.59 -1.79
N GLY A 68 3.37 2.40 -2.79
CA GLY A 68 2.94 1.07 -3.26
C GLY A 68 4.10 0.20 -3.75
N VAL A 69 5.05 0.79 -4.48
CA VAL A 69 6.25 0.07 -4.94
C VAL A 69 7.18 -0.27 -3.77
N TRP A 70 7.37 0.64 -2.81
CA TRP A 70 8.18 0.39 -1.62
C TRP A 70 7.63 -0.79 -0.81
N LYS A 71 6.32 -0.79 -0.53
CA LYS A 71 5.62 -1.87 0.20
C LYS A 71 5.78 -3.25 -0.43
N LYS A 72 5.81 -3.32 -1.76
CA LYS A 72 5.97 -4.57 -2.52
C LYS A 72 7.42 -5.05 -2.57
N THR A 73 8.39 -4.14 -2.50
CA THR A 73 9.80 -4.45 -2.77
C THR A 73 10.71 -4.38 -1.55
N ALA A 74 10.25 -3.73 -0.47
CA ALA A 74 11.08 -3.30 0.65
C ALA A 74 12.34 -2.52 0.22
N ASN A 75 12.34 -1.89 -0.95
CA ASN A 75 13.50 -1.14 -1.42
C ASN A 75 13.51 0.26 -0.80
N ALA A 76 14.40 0.49 0.16
CA ALA A 76 14.50 1.75 0.87
C ALA A 76 14.84 2.97 0.00
N ALA A 77 15.29 2.81 -1.24
CA ALA A 77 15.48 3.95 -2.15
C ALA A 77 14.17 4.70 -2.39
N TYR A 78 13.05 3.98 -2.51
CA TYR A 78 11.72 4.57 -2.70
C TYR A 78 11.25 5.32 -1.45
N PHE A 79 11.40 4.72 -0.27
CA PHE A 79 11.07 5.39 0.99
C PHE A 79 11.91 6.65 1.22
N LYS A 80 13.23 6.54 1.04
CA LYS A 80 14.15 7.69 1.16
C LYS A 80 13.81 8.80 0.18
N TYR A 81 13.39 8.46 -1.04
CA TYR A 81 12.93 9.45 -2.02
C TYR A 81 11.67 10.19 -1.54
N MET A 82 10.66 9.48 -1.04
CA MET A 82 9.46 10.10 -0.46
C MET A 82 9.82 11.01 0.72
N GLN A 83 10.69 10.54 1.61
CA GLN A 83 11.12 11.28 2.79
C GLN A 83 11.87 12.56 2.40
N ALA A 84 12.84 12.46 1.49
CA ALA A 84 13.61 13.61 1.01
C ALA A 84 12.71 14.67 0.34
N CYS A 85 11.70 14.24 -0.42
CA CYS A 85 10.72 15.14 -1.03
C CYS A 85 9.96 15.97 0.01
N MET A 86 9.50 15.35 1.10
CA MET A 86 8.74 16.06 2.15
C MET A 86 9.65 16.85 3.09
N ASP A 87 10.84 16.35 3.39
CA ASP A 87 11.82 17.04 4.25
C ASP A 87 12.31 18.36 3.66
N ALA A 88 12.25 18.52 2.33
CA ALA A 88 12.55 19.78 1.70
C ALA A 88 11.53 20.90 1.99
N TYR A 89 10.29 20.54 2.33
CA TYR A 89 9.23 21.49 2.66
C TYR A 89 9.00 21.61 4.17
N VAL A 90 9.14 20.51 4.91
CA VAL A 90 8.74 20.44 6.32
C VAL A 90 9.88 20.81 7.25
N THR A 91 9.69 21.85 8.06
CA THR A 91 10.64 22.25 9.10
C THR A 91 10.63 21.29 10.30
N LYS A 92 11.62 21.39 11.20
CA LYS A 92 11.66 20.58 12.43
C LYS A 92 10.43 20.83 13.33
N GLU A 93 9.90 22.04 13.30
CA GLU A 93 8.74 22.48 14.07
C GLU A 93 7.42 22.01 13.44
N GLY A 94 7.45 21.52 12.19
CA GLY A 94 6.27 21.07 11.45
C GLY A 94 5.60 22.15 10.60
N ALA A 95 6.26 23.28 10.34
CA ALA A 95 5.79 24.24 9.35
C ALA A 95 6.04 23.71 7.93
N ILE A 96 5.18 24.09 6.98
CA ILE A 96 5.30 23.70 5.57
C ILE A 96 5.73 24.92 4.75
N ASN A 97 6.98 24.92 4.27
CA ASN A 97 7.47 25.96 3.37
C ASN A 97 6.69 25.93 2.05
N MET A 98 6.53 27.11 1.43
CA MET A 98 5.79 27.30 0.17
C MET A 98 4.30 26.93 0.22
N TYR A 99 3.74 26.76 1.42
CA TYR A 99 2.31 26.57 1.66
C TYR A 99 1.74 27.77 2.42
N LYS A 100 0.55 28.22 2.02
CA LYS A 100 -0.20 29.29 2.67
C LYS A 100 -1.60 28.79 2.97
N GLN A 101 -1.94 28.67 4.25
CA GLN A 101 -3.23 28.14 4.69
C GLN A 101 -4.39 29.07 4.30
N GLU A 102 -4.14 30.38 4.24
CA GLU A 102 -5.12 31.43 3.97
C GLU A 102 -5.61 31.43 2.52
N ASP A 103 -4.92 30.72 1.62
CA ASP A 103 -5.33 30.51 0.24
C ASP A 103 -6.54 29.56 0.16
N PHE A 104 -6.78 28.76 1.21
CA PHE A 104 -7.78 27.69 1.27
C PHE A 104 -7.85 26.92 -0.04
N ASN A 105 -6.69 26.49 -0.53
CA ASN A 105 -6.58 25.74 -1.78
C ASN A 105 -6.62 24.25 -1.45
N ILE A 106 -7.67 23.56 -1.88
CA ILE A 106 -7.84 22.13 -1.56
C ILE A 106 -6.72 21.27 -2.18
N ASP A 107 -6.13 21.71 -3.30
CA ASP A 107 -5.00 21.01 -3.93
C ASP A 107 -3.82 20.84 -2.97
N ASN A 108 -3.58 21.83 -2.12
CA ASN A 108 -2.45 21.82 -1.21
C ASN A 108 -2.58 20.75 -0.11
N VAL A 109 -3.76 20.18 0.08
CA VAL A 109 -4.02 19.18 1.14
C VAL A 109 -3.51 17.79 0.73
N LYS A 110 -3.44 17.50 -0.58
CA LYS A 110 -3.15 16.16 -1.10
C LYS A 110 -1.87 15.53 -0.54
N ASN A 111 -0.80 16.30 -0.46
CA ASN A 111 0.51 15.86 0.04
C ASN A 111 0.49 15.44 1.53
N GLY A 112 -0.57 15.77 2.26
CA GLY A 112 -0.77 15.36 3.64
C GLY A 112 -0.77 13.85 3.85
N ARG A 113 -1.17 13.06 2.84
CA ARG A 113 -1.11 11.58 2.93
C ARG A 113 0.31 11.03 2.97
N THR A 114 1.22 11.66 2.23
CA THR A 114 2.65 11.33 2.32
C THR A 114 3.19 11.69 3.71
N LEU A 115 2.78 12.83 4.28
CA LEU A 115 3.15 13.22 5.65
C LEU A 115 2.65 12.19 6.67
N LEU A 116 1.41 11.72 6.56
CA LEU A 116 0.86 10.69 7.45
C LEU A 116 1.56 9.35 7.29
N THR A 117 1.91 8.95 6.07
CA THR A 117 2.74 7.76 5.82
C THR A 117 4.11 7.89 6.49
N LEU A 118 4.81 9.02 6.31
CA LEU A 118 6.10 9.25 6.95
C LEU A 118 5.98 9.27 8.48
N TYR A 119 4.93 9.88 9.03
CA TYR A 119 4.67 9.86 10.46
C TYR A 119 4.45 8.44 10.98
N ASN A 120 3.55 7.67 10.37
CA ASN A 120 3.21 6.31 10.80
C ASN A 120 4.41 5.36 10.73
N VAL A 121 5.36 5.59 9.81
CA VAL A 121 6.55 4.74 9.63
C VAL A 121 7.75 5.20 10.49
N THR A 122 7.93 6.50 10.68
CA THR A 122 9.13 7.06 11.36
C THR A 122 8.87 7.54 12.77
N ALA A 123 7.61 7.69 13.17
CA ALA A 123 7.16 8.36 14.39
C ALA A 123 7.70 9.80 14.57
N GLN A 124 8.25 10.44 13.54
CA GLN A 124 8.80 11.79 13.67
C GLN A 124 7.68 12.83 13.82
N PRO A 125 7.63 13.59 14.95
CA PRO A 125 6.52 14.50 15.23
C PRO A 125 6.33 15.63 14.21
N LYS A 126 7.39 16.03 13.50
CA LYS A 126 7.33 17.10 12.48
C LYS A 126 6.32 16.80 11.38
N TYR A 127 6.19 15.53 10.98
CA TYR A 127 5.25 15.14 9.92
C TYR A 127 3.81 15.18 10.40
N PHE A 128 3.53 14.73 11.63
CA PHE A 128 2.20 14.85 12.22
C PHE A 128 1.80 16.32 12.37
N LYS A 129 2.69 17.17 12.90
CA LYS A 129 2.45 18.62 13.02
C LYS A 129 2.16 19.27 11.66
N ALA A 130 2.92 18.93 10.62
CA ALA A 130 2.67 19.41 9.27
C ALA A 130 1.33 18.92 8.72
N ALA A 131 0.97 17.65 8.93
CA ALA A 131 -0.35 17.14 8.57
C ALA A 131 -1.47 17.88 9.34
N THR A 132 -1.27 18.20 10.62
CA THR A 132 -2.22 18.98 11.42
C THR A 132 -2.49 20.37 10.83
N VAL A 133 -1.47 21.03 10.27
CA VAL A 133 -1.65 22.32 9.58
C VAL A 133 -2.61 22.20 8.37
N LEU A 134 -2.54 21.10 7.62
CA LEU A 134 -3.45 20.82 6.50
C LEU A 134 -4.85 20.46 6.99
N TRP A 135 -4.96 19.67 8.06
CA TRP A 135 -6.23 19.39 8.74
C TRP A 135 -6.92 20.66 9.26
N ASP A 136 -6.14 21.58 9.84
CA ASP A 136 -6.63 22.86 10.32
C ASP A 136 -7.17 23.74 9.20
N GLN A 137 -6.65 23.62 7.96
CA GLN A 137 -7.25 24.24 6.79
C GLN A 137 -8.67 23.69 6.57
N LEU A 138 -8.85 22.36 6.55
CA LEU A 138 -10.14 21.71 6.29
C LEU A 138 -11.23 22.13 7.29
N LYS A 139 -10.88 22.27 8.56
CA LYS A 139 -11.82 22.75 9.60
C LYS A 139 -12.38 24.15 9.32
N LYS A 140 -11.59 25.01 8.67
CA LYS A 140 -11.93 26.42 8.39
C LYS A 140 -12.20 26.68 6.91
N HIS A 141 -12.16 25.64 6.08
CA HIS A 141 -12.21 25.76 4.63
C HIS A 141 -13.58 26.29 4.21
N PRO A 142 -13.65 27.32 3.34
CA PRO A 142 -14.92 27.87 2.86
C PRO A 142 -15.79 26.81 2.17
N ARG A 143 -17.10 26.93 2.33
CA ARG A 143 -18.07 25.93 1.86
C ARG A 143 -19.23 26.55 1.11
N THR A 144 -19.84 25.78 0.22
CA THR A 144 -21.15 26.05 -0.37
C THR A 144 -22.23 26.05 0.71
N THR A 145 -23.45 26.49 0.39
CA THR A 145 -24.56 26.48 1.35
C THR A 145 -24.92 25.07 1.81
N GLU A 146 -24.73 24.05 0.95
CA GLU A 146 -24.92 22.65 1.32
C GLU A 146 -23.79 22.09 2.20
N GLY A 147 -22.62 22.74 2.25
CA GLY A 147 -21.47 22.33 3.07
C GLY A 147 -20.28 21.79 2.29
N GLY A 148 -20.35 21.78 0.96
CA GLY A 148 -19.28 21.30 0.08
C GLY A 148 -18.09 22.24 0.03
N PHE A 149 -16.87 21.72 0.11
CA PHE A 149 -15.65 22.55 0.09
C PHE A 149 -15.54 23.35 -1.22
N TRP A 150 -15.31 24.65 -1.10
CA TRP A 150 -14.85 25.43 -2.25
C TRP A 150 -13.54 24.86 -2.75
N HIS A 151 -13.36 24.77 -4.07
CA HIS A 151 -12.13 24.25 -4.63
C HIS A 151 -10.93 25.10 -4.18
N LYS A 152 -11.07 26.44 -4.23
CA LYS A 152 -10.10 27.40 -3.67
C LYS A 152 -10.83 28.63 -3.15
N LYS A 153 -10.20 29.43 -2.26
CA LYS A 153 -10.75 30.74 -1.87
C LYS A 153 -11.02 31.66 -3.08
N ILE A 154 -10.18 31.56 -4.11
CA ILE A 154 -10.31 32.32 -5.36
C ILE A 154 -11.40 31.79 -6.31
N TYR A 155 -11.99 30.63 -6.01
CA TYR A 155 -13.10 30.01 -6.74
C TYR A 155 -14.31 29.86 -5.81
N PRO A 156 -14.94 30.97 -5.41
CA PRO A 156 -16.01 30.95 -4.43
C PRO A 156 -17.23 30.18 -4.94
N ASN A 157 -17.85 29.40 -4.06
CA ASN A 157 -19.05 28.58 -4.31
C ASN A 157 -18.88 27.45 -5.33
N GLN A 158 -17.63 27.13 -5.70
CA GLN A 158 -17.33 26.13 -6.72
C GLN A 158 -16.81 24.83 -6.10
N MET A 159 -17.46 23.71 -6.42
CA MET A 159 -16.90 22.37 -6.18
C MET A 159 -16.42 21.78 -7.51
N TRP A 160 -15.19 21.26 -7.53
CA TRP A 160 -14.62 20.56 -8.68
C TRP A 160 -14.33 19.11 -8.28
N LEU A 161 -14.50 18.17 -9.21
CA LEU A 161 -14.29 16.74 -8.93
C LEU A 161 -12.87 16.46 -8.42
N ASP A 162 -11.89 17.19 -8.93
CA ASP A 162 -10.48 17.16 -8.51
C ASP A 162 -10.35 17.30 -6.99
N GLY A 163 -11.07 18.27 -6.41
CA GLY A 163 -11.01 18.58 -4.99
C GLY A 163 -11.41 17.43 -4.08
N LEU A 164 -12.19 16.47 -4.58
CA LEU A 164 -12.54 15.27 -3.83
C LEU A 164 -11.30 14.41 -3.59
N TYR A 165 -10.45 14.22 -4.59
CA TYR A 165 -9.20 13.46 -4.43
C TYR A 165 -8.14 14.21 -3.62
N MET A 166 -8.09 15.54 -3.76
CA MET A 166 -7.10 16.34 -3.06
C MET A 166 -7.37 16.42 -1.55
N GLY A 167 -8.64 16.48 -1.15
CA GLY A 167 -9.04 16.63 0.25
C GLY A 167 -9.47 15.34 0.94
N GLN A 168 -10.40 14.57 0.34
CA GLN A 168 -11.16 13.57 1.09
C GLN A 168 -10.34 12.37 1.58
N PRO A 169 -9.43 11.78 0.77
CA PRO A 169 -8.60 10.68 1.25
C PRO A 169 -7.69 11.07 2.41
N PHE A 170 -7.10 12.28 2.38
CA PHE A 170 -6.35 12.82 3.52
C PHE A 170 -7.26 13.04 4.72
N TYR A 171 -8.44 13.63 4.50
CA TYR A 171 -9.41 13.92 5.55
C TYR A 171 -9.82 12.63 6.30
N ALA A 172 -10.08 11.55 5.57
CA ALA A 172 -10.40 10.23 6.13
C ALA A 172 -9.23 9.61 6.90
N GLU A 173 -8.01 9.67 6.35
CA GLU A 173 -6.82 9.11 6.99
C GLU A 173 -6.48 9.84 8.30
N TYR A 174 -6.53 11.18 8.28
CA TYR A 174 -6.29 11.99 9.47
C TYR A 174 -7.39 11.80 10.52
N ALA A 175 -8.67 11.80 10.11
CA ALA A 175 -9.81 11.60 11.01
C ALA A 175 -9.73 10.25 11.74
N LYS A 176 -9.39 9.17 11.03
CA LYS A 176 -9.15 7.85 11.66
C LYS A 176 -8.01 7.91 12.67
N LEU A 177 -6.90 8.55 12.31
CA LEU A 177 -5.72 8.67 13.16
C LEU A 177 -6.02 9.41 14.48
N ILE A 178 -6.86 10.45 14.46
CA ILE A 178 -7.26 11.21 15.65
C ILE A 178 -8.58 10.74 16.28
N LYS A 179 -9.18 9.66 15.75
CA LYS A 179 -10.48 9.09 16.18
C LYS A 179 -11.64 10.12 16.14
N ASP A 180 -11.69 10.96 15.11
CA ASP A 180 -12.78 11.91 14.88
C ASP A 180 -13.89 11.28 14.01
N ASP A 181 -14.80 10.55 14.66
CA ASP A 181 -15.89 9.85 13.98
C ASP A 181 -16.85 10.80 13.22
N LYS A 182 -16.99 12.05 13.68
CA LYS A 182 -17.91 13.03 13.07
C LYS A 182 -17.42 13.50 11.70
N ALA A 183 -16.11 13.44 11.45
CA ALA A 183 -15.54 13.82 10.16
C ALA A 183 -16.02 12.90 9.02
N PHE A 184 -16.35 11.63 9.29
CA PHE A 184 -16.81 10.69 8.25
C PHE A 184 -18.18 11.04 7.68
N ASP A 185 -19.03 11.72 8.46
CA ASP A 185 -20.28 12.27 7.94
C ASP A 185 -20.04 13.39 6.94
N ASP A 186 -19.12 14.32 7.24
CA ASP A 186 -18.73 15.40 6.33
C ASP A 186 -18.09 14.83 5.07
N ILE A 187 -17.11 13.94 5.21
CA ILE A 187 -16.43 13.25 4.08
C ILE A 187 -17.47 12.62 3.15
N ALA A 188 -18.41 11.85 3.68
CA ALA A 188 -19.42 11.21 2.86
C ALA A 188 -20.30 12.23 2.13
N ASN A 189 -20.68 13.31 2.81
CA ASN A 189 -21.51 14.33 2.22
C ASN A 189 -20.82 15.07 1.05
N GLN A 190 -19.50 15.26 1.09
CA GLN A 190 -18.75 15.87 -0.03
C GLN A 190 -19.00 15.10 -1.34
N PHE A 191 -18.99 13.76 -1.29
CA PHE A 191 -19.30 12.92 -2.46
C PHE A 191 -20.78 12.98 -2.84
N ILE A 192 -21.69 12.92 -1.86
CA ILE A 192 -23.14 12.92 -2.08
C ILE A 192 -23.59 14.23 -2.73
N TRP A 193 -23.09 15.38 -2.26
CA TRP A 193 -23.43 16.68 -2.84
C TRP A 193 -22.86 16.85 -4.24
N MET A 194 -21.62 16.40 -4.48
CA MET A 194 -21.05 16.46 -5.82
C MET A 194 -21.78 15.54 -6.80
N GLU A 195 -22.13 14.32 -6.38
CA GLU A 195 -22.97 13.40 -7.15
C GLU A 195 -24.34 14.02 -7.46
N LYS A 196 -25.00 14.63 -6.48
CA LYS A 196 -26.30 15.29 -6.66
C LYS A 196 -26.23 16.42 -7.68
N ASN A 197 -25.24 17.30 -7.55
CA ASN A 197 -25.23 18.57 -8.27
C ASN A 197 -24.51 18.49 -9.63
N ALA A 198 -23.46 17.69 -9.76
CA ALA A 198 -22.64 17.62 -10.98
C ALA A 198 -22.97 16.43 -11.89
N ARG A 199 -23.74 15.44 -11.44
CA ARG A 199 -24.08 14.28 -12.27
C ARG A 199 -25.11 14.61 -13.35
N ASP A 200 -24.82 14.20 -14.57
CA ASP A 200 -25.79 14.15 -15.66
C ASP A 200 -26.68 12.91 -15.52
N ALA A 201 -27.99 13.12 -15.56
CA ALA A 201 -28.96 12.03 -15.41
C ALA A 201 -28.97 11.07 -16.61
N LYS A 202 -28.59 11.55 -17.80
CA LYS A 202 -28.64 10.76 -19.05
C LYS A 202 -27.45 9.81 -19.17
N THR A 203 -26.23 10.33 -19.05
CA THR A 203 -25.00 9.55 -19.21
C THR A 203 -24.56 8.89 -17.92
N GLY A 204 -24.87 9.51 -16.77
CA GLY A 204 -24.35 9.14 -15.46
C GLY A 204 -22.94 9.66 -15.18
N LEU A 205 -22.32 10.38 -16.12
CA LEU A 205 -21.04 11.06 -15.92
C LEU A 205 -21.24 12.34 -15.09
N LEU A 206 -20.18 12.83 -14.47
CA LEU A 206 -20.18 14.08 -13.70
C LEU A 206 -19.40 15.15 -14.45
N TYR A 207 -19.96 16.36 -14.51
CA TYR A 207 -19.28 17.52 -15.06
C TYR A 207 -18.08 17.92 -14.19
N HIS A 208 -17.03 18.47 -14.79
CA HIS A 208 -15.78 18.82 -14.11
C HIS A 208 -16.01 19.68 -12.86
N GLY A 209 -16.77 20.78 -13.01
CA GLY A 209 -17.08 21.70 -11.92
C GLY A 209 -18.57 22.04 -11.83
N TRP A 210 -18.96 22.42 -10.62
CA TRP A 210 -20.27 22.98 -10.29
C TRP A 210 -20.10 24.26 -9.48
N ASP A 211 -20.70 25.36 -9.94
CA ASP A 211 -20.80 26.64 -9.24
C ASP A 211 -22.22 26.80 -8.70
N GLU A 212 -22.38 26.70 -7.37
CA GLU A 212 -23.66 26.87 -6.68
C GLU A 212 -24.27 28.27 -6.96
N SER A 213 -23.41 29.29 -7.11
CA SER A 213 -23.85 30.66 -7.34
C SER A 213 -24.21 30.96 -8.79
N LYS A 214 -23.78 30.11 -9.73
CA LYS A 214 -24.01 30.22 -11.18
C LYS A 214 -23.46 31.52 -11.79
N LYS A 215 -22.52 32.17 -11.10
CA LYS A 215 -21.94 33.46 -11.48
C LYS A 215 -20.81 33.30 -12.48
N GLU A 216 -20.08 32.20 -12.42
CA GLU A 216 -19.05 31.90 -13.42
C GLU A 216 -19.64 31.87 -14.84
N ALA A 217 -18.88 32.34 -15.83
CA ALA A 217 -19.32 32.37 -17.22
C ALA A 217 -19.41 30.96 -17.83
N TRP A 218 -18.56 30.03 -17.40
CA TRP A 218 -18.63 28.62 -17.79
C TRP A 218 -19.84 27.88 -17.19
N ALA A 219 -20.44 28.41 -16.11
CA ALA A 219 -21.49 27.74 -15.37
C ALA A 219 -22.84 27.89 -16.08
N ASP A 220 -23.49 26.76 -16.35
CA ASP A 220 -24.86 26.73 -16.86
C ASP A 220 -25.81 27.49 -15.93
N LYS A 221 -26.64 28.38 -16.50
CA LYS A 221 -27.45 29.31 -15.71
C LYS A 221 -28.61 28.65 -14.96
N LYS A 222 -28.96 27.41 -15.29
CA LYS A 222 -29.99 26.65 -14.58
C LYS A 222 -29.39 25.76 -13.50
N THR A 223 -28.31 25.05 -13.84
CA THR A 223 -27.76 23.95 -13.05
C THR A 223 -26.45 24.28 -12.34
N GLY A 224 -25.71 25.30 -12.80
CA GLY A 224 -24.39 25.67 -12.29
C GLY A 224 -23.25 24.78 -12.81
N ARG A 225 -23.52 23.83 -13.69
CA ARG A 225 -22.55 22.83 -14.17
C ARG A 225 -21.63 23.41 -15.25
N SER A 226 -20.38 22.98 -15.26
CA SER A 226 -19.47 23.17 -16.39
C SER A 226 -19.94 22.38 -17.62
N PRO A 227 -19.48 22.69 -18.85
CA PRO A 227 -20.15 22.19 -20.05
C PRO A 227 -19.67 20.81 -20.55
N ASN A 228 -18.58 20.24 -20.01
CA ASN A 228 -18.00 18.97 -20.51
C ASN A 228 -17.65 17.97 -19.40
N PHE A 229 -17.66 16.68 -19.74
CA PHE A 229 -17.20 15.57 -18.89
C PHE A 229 -15.71 15.31 -19.12
N TRP A 230 -14.87 16.08 -18.44
CA TRP A 230 -13.43 15.92 -18.52
C TRP A 230 -12.96 14.64 -17.82
N ALA A 231 -12.20 13.81 -18.54
CA ALA A 231 -11.85 12.46 -18.13
C ALA A 231 -11.01 12.42 -16.85
N ARG A 232 -10.01 13.29 -16.69
CA ARG A 232 -9.19 13.29 -15.48
C ARG A 232 -9.95 13.75 -14.25
N ALA A 233 -10.86 14.73 -14.37
CA ALA A 233 -11.73 15.11 -13.25
C ALA A 233 -12.59 13.92 -12.78
N MET A 234 -13.18 13.17 -13.73
CA MET A 234 -13.86 11.90 -13.41
C MET A 234 -12.90 10.87 -12.79
N GLY A 235 -11.68 10.74 -13.30
CA GLY A 235 -10.65 9.86 -12.75
C GLY A 235 -10.36 10.16 -11.28
N TRP A 236 -10.15 11.45 -10.93
CA TRP A 236 -9.96 11.86 -9.53
C TRP A 236 -11.13 11.49 -8.64
N TYR A 237 -12.36 11.66 -9.12
CA TYR A 237 -13.55 11.27 -8.37
C TYR A 237 -13.57 9.77 -8.06
N GLY A 238 -13.26 8.93 -9.06
CA GLY A 238 -13.15 7.48 -8.90
C GLY A 238 -12.08 7.07 -7.88
N MET A 239 -10.87 7.63 -8.02
CA MET A 239 -9.77 7.38 -7.09
C MET A 239 -10.12 7.80 -5.66
N ALA A 240 -10.76 8.96 -5.50
CA ALA A 240 -11.19 9.47 -4.21
C ALA A 240 -12.17 8.52 -3.52
N LEU A 241 -13.15 7.99 -4.26
CA LEU A 241 -14.14 7.03 -3.74
C LEU A 241 -13.50 5.75 -3.21
N VAL A 242 -12.56 5.16 -3.94
CA VAL A 242 -11.91 3.91 -3.49
C VAL A 242 -10.93 4.15 -2.34
N ASP A 243 -10.25 5.28 -2.32
CA ASP A 243 -9.24 5.59 -1.31
C ASP A 243 -9.82 6.02 0.03
N VAL A 244 -10.93 6.76 0.06
CA VAL A 244 -11.59 7.09 1.34
C VAL A 244 -12.05 5.82 2.06
N LEU A 245 -12.48 4.79 1.31
CA LEU A 245 -12.98 3.54 1.86
C LEU A 245 -11.91 2.72 2.59
N ASP A 246 -10.61 2.98 2.38
CA ASP A 246 -9.52 2.33 3.13
C ASP A 246 -9.56 2.70 4.62
N ASN A 247 -10.01 3.92 4.94
CA ASN A 247 -10.06 4.45 6.30
C ASN A 247 -11.49 4.72 6.79
N PHE A 248 -12.50 4.56 5.93
CA PHE A 248 -13.91 4.76 6.29
C PHE A 248 -14.43 3.63 7.20
N PRO A 249 -15.10 3.93 8.33
CA PRO A 249 -15.55 2.90 9.26
C PRO A 249 -16.52 1.93 8.59
N LYS A 250 -16.26 0.62 8.71
CA LYS A 250 -17.02 -0.44 8.02
C LYS A 250 -18.53 -0.42 8.31
N ASN A 251 -18.91 0.01 9.52
CA ASN A 251 -20.30 0.06 9.99
C ASN A 251 -20.95 1.46 9.87
N HIS A 252 -20.25 2.46 9.33
CA HIS A 252 -20.79 3.81 9.23
C HIS A 252 -22.02 3.85 8.29
N PRO A 253 -23.14 4.52 8.67
CA PRO A 253 -24.40 4.49 7.90
C PRO A 253 -24.25 4.90 6.43
N LYS A 254 -23.43 5.92 6.17
CA LYS A 254 -23.21 6.45 4.80
C LYS A 254 -22.22 5.66 3.94
N ARG A 255 -21.55 4.63 4.49
CA ARG A 255 -20.59 3.82 3.71
C ARG A 255 -21.26 3.13 2.52
N LYS A 256 -22.50 2.67 2.71
CA LYS A 256 -23.30 2.05 1.64
C LYS A 256 -23.57 3.02 0.48
N GLU A 257 -23.81 4.30 0.77
CA GLU A 257 -24.04 5.31 -0.27
C GLU A 257 -22.76 5.57 -1.08
N LEU A 258 -21.59 5.67 -0.44
CA LEU A 258 -20.31 5.81 -1.16
C LEU A 258 -20.07 4.64 -2.12
N ILE A 259 -20.36 3.41 -1.67
CA ILE A 259 -20.27 2.22 -2.52
C ILE A 259 -21.30 2.26 -3.67
N ALA A 260 -22.51 2.76 -3.42
CA ALA A 260 -23.53 2.92 -4.45
C ALA A 260 -23.12 3.96 -5.52
N ILE A 261 -22.54 5.09 -5.10
CA ILE A 261 -21.94 6.09 -5.97
C ILE A 261 -20.83 5.45 -6.81
N LEU A 262 -19.92 4.70 -6.19
CA LEU A 262 -18.83 4.00 -6.89
C LEU A 262 -19.35 3.00 -7.95
N ASN A 263 -20.44 2.27 -7.65
CA ASN A 263 -21.09 1.40 -8.63
C ASN A 263 -21.68 2.19 -9.81
N ARG A 264 -22.31 3.35 -9.57
CA ARG A 264 -22.81 4.23 -10.64
C ARG A 264 -21.67 4.79 -11.49
N PHE A 265 -20.58 5.20 -10.86
CA PHE A 265 -19.36 5.65 -11.52
C PHE A 265 -18.77 4.56 -12.44
N ALA A 266 -18.65 3.34 -11.94
CA ALA A 266 -18.19 2.18 -12.70
C ALA A 266 -19.08 1.92 -13.93
N VAL A 267 -20.40 1.92 -13.77
CA VAL A 267 -21.31 1.75 -14.92
C VAL A 267 -21.16 2.88 -15.94
N ALA A 268 -21.08 4.14 -15.49
CA ALA A 268 -21.01 5.29 -16.39
C ALA A 268 -19.70 5.33 -17.18
N THR A 269 -18.56 5.08 -16.52
CA THR A 269 -17.24 5.11 -17.17
C THR A 269 -17.01 3.89 -18.07
N GLN A 270 -17.55 2.71 -17.75
CA GLN A 270 -17.49 1.53 -18.63
C GLN A 270 -18.19 1.81 -19.97
N LYS A 271 -19.36 2.48 -19.95
CA LYS A 271 -20.13 2.78 -21.16
C LYS A 271 -19.40 3.65 -22.18
N VAL A 272 -18.44 4.45 -21.72
CA VAL A 272 -17.64 5.37 -22.56
C VAL A 272 -16.20 4.88 -22.77
N GLN A 273 -15.88 3.64 -22.38
CA GLN A 273 -14.62 3.00 -22.73
C GLN A 273 -14.61 2.68 -24.23
N ASP A 274 -13.55 3.04 -24.94
CA ASP A 274 -13.41 2.68 -26.35
C ASP A 274 -13.30 1.16 -26.52
N THR A 275 -14.12 0.61 -27.41
CA THR A 275 -14.21 -0.84 -27.58
C THR A 275 -13.00 -1.45 -28.27
N LYS A 276 -12.18 -0.66 -28.98
CA LYS A 276 -11.03 -1.16 -29.73
C LYS A 276 -9.75 -1.11 -28.89
N THR A 277 -9.48 0.03 -28.27
CA THR A 277 -8.25 0.27 -27.50
C THR A 277 -8.40 -0.05 -26.03
N GLY A 278 -9.62 -0.01 -25.48
CA GLY A 278 -9.84 -0.09 -24.04
C GLY A 278 -9.60 1.21 -23.28
N LEU A 279 -9.25 2.30 -23.99
CA LEU A 279 -8.90 3.58 -23.40
C LEU A 279 -10.10 4.51 -23.32
N TRP A 280 -9.90 5.66 -22.68
CA TRP A 280 -10.90 6.72 -22.55
C TRP A 280 -10.41 8.02 -23.18
N TYR A 281 -11.34 8.69 -23.86
CA TYR A 281 -11.10 10.00 -24.45
C TYR A 281 -11.04 11.11 -23.39
N ASP A 282 -10.27 12.17 -23.62
CA ASP A 282 -10.16 13.33 -22.72
C ASP A 282 -11.52 14.00 -22.43
N ILE A 283 -12.37 14.10 -23.46
CA ILE A 283 -13.80 14.41 -23.27
C ILE A 283 -14.61 13.14 -23.53
N LEU A 284 -15.12 12.56 -22.45
CA LEU A 284 -15.58 11.17 -22.39
C LEU A 284 -16.74 10.84 -23.34
N ASP A 285 -17.66 11.77 -23.54
CA ASP A 285 -18.88 11.56 -24.33
C ASP A 285 -18.75 12.00 -25.79
N LYS A 286 -17.55 12.43 -26.23
CA LYS A 286 -17.31 12.98 -27.57
C LYS A 286 -16.20 12.23 -28.34
N PRO A 287 -16.30 10.91 -28.54
CA PRO A 287 -15.26 10.13 -29.24
C PRO A 287 -15.06 10.56 -30.70
N GLN A 288 -16.07 11.17 -31.32
CA GLN A 288 -16.02 11.71 -32.70
C GLN A 288 -15.71 13.22 -32.74
N GLY A 289 -15.41 13.83 -31.58
CA GLY A 289 -15.02 15.23 -31.49
C GLY A 289 -13.68 15.46 -32.18
N LYS A 290 -13.60 16.50 -33.03
CA LYS A 290 -12.34 16.85 -33.71
C LYS A 290 -11.25 17.15 -32.68
N GLY A 291 -10.11 16.47 -32.80
CA GLY A 291 -8.96 16.66 -31.92
C GLY A 291 -9.04 15.97 -30.57
N ASN A 292 -10.15 15.26 -30.25
CA ASN A 292 -10.20 14.43 -29.05
C ASN A 292 -9.18 13.30 -29.16
N TYR A 293 -8.66 12.86 -28.02
CA TYR A 293 -7.57 11.91 -27.93
C TYR A 293 -7.75 11.02 -26.71
N PHE A 294 -7.14 9.84 -26.74
CA PHE A 294 -7.06 8.99 -25.55
C PHE A 294 -6.11 9.63 -24.54
N GLU A 295 -6.58 9.79 -23.30
CA GLU A 295 -5.84 10.50 -22.26
C GLU A 295 -5.29 9.50 -21.23
N SER A 296 -3.97 9.55 -21.01
CA SER A 296 -3.27 8.50 -20.27
C SER A 296 -3.46 8.57 -18.76
N SER A 297 -3.61 9.78 -18.19
CA SER A 297 -3.86 9.92 -16.76
C SER A 297 -5.22 9.36 -16.38
N ALA A 298 -6.29 9.79 -17.03
CA ALA A 298 -7.66 9.35 -16.79
C ALA A 298 -7.82 7.85 -17.01
N SER A 299 -7.26 7.31 -18.11
CA SER A 299 -7.28 5.87 -18.36
C SER A 299 -6.62 5.11 -17.20
N SER A 300 -5.48 5.58 -16.69
CA SER A 300 -4.81 4.99 -15.54
C SER A 300 -5.65 5.09 -14.26
N MET A 301 -6.29 6.24 -14.01
CA MET A 301 -7.17 6.45 -12.85
C MET A 301 -8.39 5.52 -12.87
N PHE A 302 -8.98 5.31 -14.03
CA PHE A 302 -10.10 4.38 -14.18
C PHE A 302 -9.65 2.94 -13.93
N VAL A 303 -8.53 2.50 -14.54
CA VAL A 303 -7.96 1.17 -14.29
C VAL A 303 -7.69 0.96 -12.81
N TYR A 304 -7.03 1.92 -12.14
CA TYR A 304 -6.80 1.87 -10.69
C TYR A 304 -8.11 1.72 -9.91
N THR A 305 -9.10 2.56 -10.22
CA THR A 305 -10.40 2.56 -9.53
C THR A 305 -11.10 1.20 -9.68
N TYR A 306 -11.18 0.66 -10.90
CA TYR A 306 -11.78 -0.65 -11.14
C TYR A 306 -11.02 -1.79 -10.44
N ALA A 307 -9.71 -1.85 -10.62
CA ALA A 307 -8.88 -2.92 -10.06
C ALA A 307 -8.99 -2.95 -8.53
N LYS A 308 -8.80 -1.79 -7.88
CA LYS A 308 -8.91 -1.67 -6.42
C LYS A 308 -10.32 -1.95 -5.92
N ALA A 309 -11.36 -1.40 -6.58
CA ALA A 309 -12.74 -1.62 -6.17
C ALA A 309 -13.17 -3.09 -6.28
N VAL A 310 -12.71 -3.82 -7.31
CA VAL A 310 -12.96 -5.26 -7.44
C VAL A 310 -12.19 -6.03 -6.37
N ARG A 311 -10.89 -5.75 -6.19
CA ARG A 311 -10.04 -6.43 -5.19
C ARG A 311 -10.61 -6.32 -3.78
N LEU A 312 -11.16 -5.16 -3.43
CA LEU A 312 -11.77 -4.91 -2.12
C LEU A 312 -13.27 -5.28 -2.04
N GLY A 313 -13.84 -5.80 -3.13
CA GLY A 313 -15.23 -6.25 -3.18
C GLY A 313 -16.28 -5.15 -3.11
N TYR A 314 -15.94 -3.92 -3.51
CA TYR A 314 -16.85 -2.77 -3.53
C TYR A 314 -17.75 -2.76 -4.78
N ILE A 315 -17.27 -3.34 -5.88
CA ILE A 315 -18.03 -3.51 -7.13
C ILE A 315 -17.95 -4.97 -7.60
N PRO A 316 -18.88 -5.43 -8.48
CA PRO A 316 -18.86 -6.80 -8.99
C PRO A 316 -17.55 -7.18 -9.68
N ALA A 317 -17.11 -8.43 -9.50
CA ALA A 317 -15.86 -8.95 -10.08
C ALA A 317 -15.81 -8.87 -11.62
N SER A 318 -16.97 -8.84 -12.30
CA SER A 318 -17.07 -8.68 -13.75
C SER A 318 -16.45 -7.37 -14.27
N PHE A 319 -16.37 -6.33 -13.42
CA PHE A 319 -15.73 -5.07 -13.80
C PHE A 319 -14.21 -5.17 -13.95
N PHE A 320 -13.58 -6.26 -13.48
CA PHE A 320 -12.14 -6.44 -13.66
C PHE A 320 -11.75 -6.51 -15.15
N ALA A 321 -12.62 -7.06 -16.01
CA ALA A 321 -12.40 -7.08 -17.45
C ALA A 321 -12.28 -5.66 -18.05
N VAL A 322 -12.92 -4.66 -17.44
CA VAL A 322 -12.80 -3.25 -17.84
C VAL A 322 -11.41 -2.71 -17.49
N ALA A 323 -10.93 -3.03 -16.27
CA ALA A 323 -9.58 -2.68 -15.81
C ALA A 323 -8.50 -3.32 -16.67
N GLU A 324 -8.62 -4.63 -16.92
CA GLU A 324 -7.66 -5.41 -17.72
C GLU A 324 -7.56 -4.84 -19.13
N LYS A 325 -8.69 -4.62 -19.80
CA LYS A 325 -8.72 -4.03 -21.14
C LYS A 325 -8.10 -2.64 -21.16
N GLY A 326 -8.41 -1.79 -20.18
CA GLY A 326 -7.82 -0.48 -20.04
C GLY A 326 -6.31 -0.53 -19.81
N TYR A 327 -5.83 -1.47 -18.99
CA TYR A 327 -4.41 -1.64 -18.71
C TYR A 327 -3.63 -2.11 -19.94
N GLN A 328 -4.18 -3.04 -20.74
CA GLN A 328 -3.56 -3.42 -22.01
C GLN A 328 -3.53 -2.24 -22.99
N GLY A 329 -4.59 -1.45 -23.07
CA GLY A 329 -4.62 -0.21 -23.84
C GLY A 329 -3.53 0.77 -23.42
N ILE A 330 -3.34 0.98 -22.11
CA ILE A 330 -2.30 1.87 -21.58
C ILE A 330 -0.91 1.37 -21.97
N LYS A 331 -0.64 0.07 -21.81
CA LYS A 331 0.64 -0.55 -22.18
C LYS A 331 0.93 -0.41 -23.67
N ALA A 332 -0.07 -0.58 -24.51
CA ALA A 332 0.08 -0.51 -25.96
C ALA A 332 0.25 0.92 -26.47
N GLU A 333 -0.54 1.86 -25.95
CA GLU A 333 -0.60 3.22 -26.49
C GLU A 333 0.36 4.18 -25.80
N PHE A 334 0.59 4.07 -24.49
CA PHE A 334 1.23 5.13 -23.72
C PHE A 334 2.61 4.80 -23.14
N ILE A 335 2.96 3.52 -23.05
CA ILE A 335 4.24 3.10 -22.44
C ILE A 335 5.33 3.00 -23.50
N GLU A 336 6.43 3.72 -23.28
CA GLU A 336 7.60 3.70 -24.16
C GLU A 336 8.87 3.36 -23.36
N GLN A 337 9.76 2.55 -23.93
CA GLN A 337 11.03 2.24 -23.28
C GLN A 337 11.92 3.50 -23.17
N ALA A 338 12.46 3.75 -21.98
CA ALA A 338 13.29 4.92 -21.68
C ALA A 338 14.76 4.54 -21.39
N GLY A 339 15.09 3.25 -21.45
CA GLY A 339 16.39 2.68 -21.14
C GLY A 339 16.24 1.37 -20.36
N PRO A 340 17.35 0.70 -19.99
CA PRO A 340 17.30 -0.58 -19.28
C PRO A 340 16.46 -0.50 -17.99
N GLY A 341 15.33 -1.20 -17.96
CA GLY A 341 14.43 -1.27 -16.82
C GLY A 341 13.73 0.06 -16.48
N LYS A 342 13.52 0.96 -17.44
CA LYS A 342 12.84 2.24 -17.26
C LYS A 342 11.88 2.51 -18.41
N VAL A 343 10.74 3.13 -18.11
CA VAL A 343 9.72 3.49 -19.11
C VAL A 343 9.25 4.94 -18.96
N ASN A 344 8.85 5.53 -20.07
CA ASN A 344 8.11 6.79 -20.14
C ASN A 344 6.62 6.52 -20.28
N LEU A 345 5.80 7.47 -19.83
CA LEU A 345 4.36 7.54 -20.07
C LEU A 345 4.05 8.77 -20.92
N LYS A 346 3.57 8.58 -22.15
CA LYS A 346 3.08 9.68 -23.00
C LYS A 346 1.57 9.90 -22.84
N GLY A 347 1.03 10.90 -23.55
CA GLY A 347 -0.43 11.08 -23.68
C GLY A 347 -1.11 11.74 -22.47
N THR A 348 -0.36 12.40 -21.58
CA THR A 348 -0.96 13.07 -20.42
C THR A 348 -1.19 14.55 -20.68
N VAL A 349 -2.40 15.06 -20.46
CA VAL A 349 -2.65 16.51 -20.52
C VAL A 349 -2.07 17.23 -19.31
N ALA A 350 -1.27 18.27 -19.53
CA ALA A 350 -0.50 18.95 -18.50
C ALA A 350 -1.39 19.66 -17.45
N VAL A 351 -2.42 20.37 -17.91
CA VAL A 351 -3.35 21.07 -17.02
C VAL A 351 -4.68 21.31 -17.74
N SER A 352 -5.76 21.28 -16.99
CA SER A 352 -7.04 21.87 -17.41
C SER A 352 -7.73 22.44 -16.17
N GLY A 353 -8.59 23.43 -16.35
CA GLY A 353 -9.32 24.06 -15.25
C GLY A 353 -10.43 24.97 -15.73
N LEU A 354 -11.14 25.58 -14.80
CA LEU A 354 -12.27 26.47 -15.09
C LEU A 354 -12.01 27.88 -14.55
N GLY A 355 -12.55 28.89 -15.23
CA GLY A 355 -12.41 30.30 -14.85
C GLY A 355 -10.96 30.79 -14.80
N GLY A 356 -10.66 31.69 -13.86
CA GLY A 356 -9.29 32.22 -13.65
C GLY A 356 -8.86 33.26 -14.68
N LYS A 357 -7.55 33.53 -14.76
CA LYS A 357 -6.92 34.47 -15.70
C LYS A 357 -5.64 33.84 -16.30
N PRO A 358 -5.53 33.70 -17.65
CA PRO A 358 -6.57 33.94 -18.65
C PRO A 358 -7.83 33.11 -18.38
N TYR A 359 -8.99 33.60 -18.83
CA TYR A 359 -10.27 32.96 -18.53
C TYR A 359 -10.41 31.64 -19.28
N ARG A 360 -10.74 30.57 -18.54
CA ARG A 360 -10.97 29.23 -19.07
C ARG A 360 -12.46 28.94 -19.04
N ASP A 361 -13.09 28.94 -20.21
CA ASP A 361 -14.55 28.81 -20.36
C ASP A 361 -15.06 27.36 -20.21
N GLY A 362 -14.15 26.38 -20.09
CA GLY A 362 -14.51 24.97 -20.01
C GLY A 362 -15.09 24.40 -21.30
N SER A 363 -15.07 25.14 -22.41
CA SER A 363 -15.54 24.68 -23.72
C SER A 363 -14.75 23.45 -24.19
N TYR A 364 -15.31 22.74 -25.17
CA TYR A 364 -14.60 21.60 -25.76
C TYR A 364 -13.28 22.06 -26.39
N GLU A 365 -13.30 23.20 -27.07
CA GLU A 365 -12.14 23.84 -27.69
C GLU A 365 -11.07 24.25 -26.66
N TYR A 366 -11.48 24.64 -25.46
CA TYR A 366 -10.55 24.91 -24.38
C TYR A 366 -9.77 23.64 -23.98
N TYR A 367 -10.46 22.53 -23.69
CA TYR A 367 -9.78 21.28 -23.33
C TYR A 367 -8.85 20.77 -24.44
N MET A 368 -9.29 20.85 -25.70
CA MET A 368 -8.48 20.37 -26.84
C MET A 368 -7.24 21.24 -27.14
N LYS A 369 -7.13 22.44 -26.57
CA LYS A 369 -5.96 23.31 -26.71
C LYS A 369 -4.87 23.03 -25.68
N GLU A 370 -5.20 22.34 -24.60
CA GLU A 370 -4.25 22.08 -23.53
C GLU A 370 -3.15 21.12 -24.01
N LYS A 371 -1.94 21.32 -23.49
CA LYS A 371 -0.77 20.58 -23.96
C LYS A 371 -0.80 19.15 -23.43
N VAL A 372 -0.54 18.19 -24.33
CA VAL A 372 -0.31 16.80 -23.98
C VAL A 372 1.19 16.53 -23.98
N ILE A 373 1.72 16.00 -22.87
CA ILE A 373 3.15 15.83 -22.64
C ILE A 373 3.48 14.42 -22.12
N THR A 374 4.77 14.10 -22.15
CA THR A 374 5.33 12.86 -21.61
C THR A 374 5.80 13.08 -20.17
N ASN A 375 5.55 12.07 -19.32
CA ASN A 375 5.92 12.04 -17.91
C ASN A 375 5.38 13.22 -17.09
N ASP A 376 4.18 13.73 -17.43
CA ASP A 376 3.49 14.61 -16.51
C ASP A 376 3.21 13.88 -15.19
N ALA A 377 3.43 14.55 -14.08
CA ALA A 377 3.34 13.96 -12.75
C ALA A 377 1.96 13.37 -12.42
N LYS A 378 0.89 13.94 -12.96
CA LYS A 378 -0.50 13.48 -12.73
C LYS A 378 -0.73 12.14 -13.43
N GLY A 379 -0.21 12.00 -14.64
CA GLY A 379 -0.24 10.75 -15.40
C GLY A 379 0.63 9.69 -14.77
N VAL A 380 1.89 10.02 -14.47
CA VAL A 380 2.87 9.09 -13.89
C VAL A 380 2.39 8.54 -12.54
N GLY A 381 1.92 9.39 -11.64
CA GLY A 381 1.39 8.94 -10.34
C GLY A 381 0.17 8.04 -10.48
N SER A 382 -0.75 8.39 -11.39
CA SER A 382 -1.94 7.57 -11.67
C SER A 382 -1.57 6.22 -12.28
N PHE A 383 -0.58 6.19 -13.18
CA PHE A 383 -0.09 4.96 -13.79
C PHE A 383 0.62 4.07 -12.76
N LEU A 384 1.45 4.62 -11.87
CA LEU A 384 2.08 3.86 -10.80
C LEU A 384 1.03 3.17 -9.92
N LEU A 385 -0.02 3.90 -9.53
CA LEU A 385 -1.13 3.35 -8.75
C LEU A 385 -1.86 2.24 -9.52
N ALA A 386 -2.19 2.47 -10.79
CA ALA A 386 -2.82 1.48 -11.64
C ALA A 386 -1.97 0.22 -11.82
N ALA A 387 -0.68 0.38 -12.15
CA ALA A 387 0.25 -0.72 -12.34
C ALA A 387 0.44 -1.52 -11.06
N ASN A 388 0.55 -0.86 -9.89
CA ASN A 388 0.60 -1.55 -8.60
C ASN A 388 -0.63 -2.44 -8.39
N GLU A 389 -1.84 -1.93 -8.60
CA GLU A 389 -3.08 -2.71 -8.43
C GLU A 389 -3.20 -3.86 -9.44
N MET A 390 -2.86 -3.62 -10.71
CA MET A 390 -2.91 -4.67 -11.75
C MET A 390 -1.90 -5.78 -11.48
N GLU A 391 -0.67 -5.43 -11.11
CA GLU A 391 0.36 -6.41 -10.78
C GLU A 391 0.06 -7.16 -9.48
N LEU A 392 -0.65 -6.55 -8.52
CA LEU A 392 -1.14 -7.25 -7.34
C LEU A 392 -2.22 -8.28 -7.71
N ASP A 393 -3.06 -7.98 -8.70
CA ASP A 393 -4.08 -8.92 -9.13
C ASP A 393 -3.52 -10.15 -9.85
N GLU A 394 -2.47 -9.95 -10.66
CA GLU A 394 -1.71 -10.98 -11.37
C GLU A 394 -1.00 -11.98 -10.44
N LEU A 395 -0.76 -11.62 -9.18
CA LEU A 395 -0.15 -12.53 -8.21
C LEU A 395 -1.03 -13.75 -7.97
N ALA A 396 -0.40 -14.93 -7.93
CA ALA A 396 -1.07 -16.13 -7.48
C ALA A 396 -1.55 -15.94 -6.03
N LYS A 397 -2.83 -16.25 -5.78
CA LYS A 397 -3.48 -16.15 -4.47
C LYS A 397 -3.77 -17.55 -3.91
N PRO A 398 -2.75 -18.40 -3.67
CA PRO A 398 -2.94 -19.80 -3.27
C PRO A 398 -3.65 -19.97 -1.92
N ALA A 399 -3.71 -18.92 -1.09
CA ALA A 399 -4.44 -18.91 0.19
C ALA A 399 -5.80 -18.22 0.13
N LYS A 400 -6.37 -17.98 -1.07
CA LYS A 400 -7.69 -17.36 -1.20
C LYS A 400 -8.73 -18.08 -0.33
N GLY A 401 -9.40 -17.32 0.54
CA GLY A 401 -10.43 -17.83 1.46
C GLY A 401 -9.88 -18.45 2.75
N LYS A 402 -8.57 -18.41 2.97
CA LYS A 402 -7.92 -18.80 4.24
C LYS A 402 -7.71 -17.55 5.11
N VAL A 403 -7.68 -17.75 6.41
CA VAL A 403 -7.55 -16.66 7.39
C VAL A 403 -6.26 -16.84 8.20
N VAL A 404 -5.46 -15.78 8.30
CA VAL A 404 -4.40 -15.65 9.29
C VAL A 404 -4.91 -14.80 10.45
N THR A 405 -4.73 -15.28 11.67
CA THR A 405 -5.12 -14.59 12.90
C THR A 405 -3.88 -14.30 13.72
N LEU A 406 -3.63 -13.02 13.98
CA LEU A 406 -2.62 -12.57 14.92
C LEU A 406 -3.22 -12.50 16.33
N ASP A 407 -2.52 -13.04 17.31
CA ASP A 407 -2.82 -12.83 18.72
C ASP A 407 -2.55 -11.38 19.15
N SER A 408 -3.48 -10.83 19.91
CA SER A 408 -3.30 -9.60 20.67
C SER A 408 -3.88 -9.72 22.08
N TYR A 409 -4.12 -10.96 22.53
CA TYR A 409 -4.59 -11.26 23.88
C TYR A 409 -3.41 -11.54 24.82
N PHE A 410 -2.41 -12.33 24.38
CA PHE A 410 -1.21 -12.61 25.17
C PHE A 410 -0.15 -11.51 25.00
N ASN A 411 0.00 -10.96 23.80
CA ASN A 411 0.72 -9.68 23.58
C ASN A 411 -0.29 -8.52 23.55
N ASN A 412 -0.55 -7.92 24.72
CA ASN A 412 -1.64 -6.98 24.94
C ASN A 412 -1.17 -5.59 25.38
N GLU A 413 0.02 -5.19 24.95
CA GLU A 413 0.58 -3.89 25.23
C GLU A 413 -0.28 -2.72 24.73
N VAL A 414 -0.33 -1.67 25.56
CA VAL A 414 -1.07 -0.44 25.30
C VAL A 414 -0.16 0.77 25.52
N LYS A 415 -0.19 1.73 24.59
CA LYS A 415 0.42 3.06 24.75
C LYS A 415 -0.61 4.14 24.51
N LYS A 416 -0.24 5.38 24.82
CA LYS A 416 -1.01 6.56 24.40
C LYS A 416 -0.66 6.93 22.96
N ASP A 417 -1.67 7.16 22.13
CA ASP A 417 -1.50 7.77 20.81
C ASP A 417 -1.22 9.28 20.92
N GLN A 418 -0.98 9.94 19.80
CA GLN A 418 -0.71 11.38 19.71
C GLN A 418 -1.88 12.27 20.16
N SER A 419 -3.07 11.70 20.34
CA SER A 419 -4.28 12.35 20.83
C SER A 419 -4.59 11.98 22.30
N GLY A 420 -3.74 11.17 22.94
CA GLY A 420 -3.90 10.72 24.33
C GLY A 420 -4.84 9.54 24.52
N ASN A 421 -5.33 8.91 23.44
CA ASN A 421 -6.18 7.72 23.55
C ASN A 421 -5.32 6.46 23.73
N ASP A 422 -5.91 5.43 24.33
CA ASP A 422 -5.29 4.11 24.35
C ASP A 422 -5.19 3.52 22.93
N LEU A 423 -4.02 2.97 22.64
CA LEU A 423 -3.65 2.33 21.39
C LEU A 423 -2.95 1.01 21.70
N SER A 424 -3.54 -0.10 21.24
CA SER A 424 -2.85 -1.39 21.20
C SER A 424 -1.70 -1.30 20.20
N TRP A 425 -0.52 -1.72 20.62
CA TRP A 425 0.72 -1.57 19.83
C TRP A 425 1.64 -2.77 20.05
N HIS A 426 2.76 -2.76 19.34
CA HIS A 426 3.77 -3.82 19.30
C HIS A 426 3.28 -5.06 18.55
N TYR A 427 3.98 -5.39 17.46
CA TYR A 427 3.71 -6.54 16.60
C TYR A 427 2.32 -6.58 15.97
N LYS A 428 1.66 -5.43 15.77
CA LYS A 428 0.32 -5.39 15.15
C LYS A 428 0.39 -5.38 13.62
N LEU A 429 -0.53 -6.10 12.95
CA LEU A 429 -0.59 -6.19 11.48
C LEU A 429 -0.84 -4.81 10.81
N ASP A 430 -1.51 -3.89 11.49
CA ASP A 430 -1.80 -2.53 11.01
C ASP A 430 -0.84 -1.46 11.55
N GLU A 431 0.14 -1.84 12.38
CA GLU A 431 1.17 -0.92 12.87
C GLU A 431 2.29 -0.77 11.81
N ARG A 432 2.40 0.43 11.23
CA ARG A 432 3.43 0.77 10.21
C ARG A 432 4.77 1.18 10.80
N GLY A 433 4.83 1.46 12.10
CA GLY A 433 6.06 1.84 12.80
C GLY A 433 7.04 0.68 12.87
N ASN A 434 8.27 0.94 13.32
CA ASN A 434 9.34 -0.05 13.36
C ASN A 434 8.89 -1.37 13.98
N ASN A 435 8.13 -1.32 15.08
CA ASN A 435 7.75 -2.47 15.91
C ASN A 435 6.55 -3.27 15.40
N GLY A 436 5.94 -2.88 14.27
CA GLY A 436 4.74 -3.54 13.76
C GLY A 436 4.99 -4.64 12.73
N PHE A 437 3.91 -5.26 12.26
CA PHE A 437 3.91 -6.36 11.28
C PHE A 437 3.24 -6.02 9.95
N THR A 438 3.06 -4.74 9.60
CA THR A 438 2.42 -4.36 8.32
C THR A 438 3.05 -5.04 7.10
N PHE A 439 4.38 -5.07 6.98
CA PHE A 439 5.01 -5.73 5.84
C PHE A 439 4.72 -7.24 5.78
N LEU A 440 4.72 -7.92 6.94
CA LEU A 440 4.36 -9.33 7.03
C LEU A 440 2.88 -9.57 6.70
N GLY A 441 1.99 -8.72 7.22
CA GLY A 441 0.56 -8.73 6.92
C GLY A 441 0.29 -8.57 5.43
N GLU A 442 0.96 -7.63 4.78
CA GLU A 442 0.84 -7.44 3.33
C GLU A 442 1.38 -8.64 2.52
N VAL A 443 2.41 -9.35 3.00
CA VAL A 443 2.84 -10.61 2.36
C VAL A 443 1.72 -11.66 2.45
N PHE A 444 1.07 -11.82 3.60
CA PHE A 444 -0.08 -12.71 3.75
C PHE A 444 -1.23 -12.32 2.79
N GLU A 445 -1.59 -11.05 2.74
CA GLU A 445 -2.67 -10.54 1.88
C GLU A 445 -2.36 -10.76 0.39
N ARG A 446 -1.11 -10.53 -0.05
CA ARG A 446 -0.66 -10.80 -1.42
C ARG A 446 -0.77 -12.26 -1.81
N SER A 447 -0.57 -13.19 -0.86
CA SER A 447 -0.79 -14.63 -1.08
C SER A 447 -2.27 -15.04 -1.02
N GLY A 448 -3.19 -14.11 -0.73
CA GLY A 448 -4.64 -14.31 -0.72
C GLY A 448 -5.27 -14.57 0.65
N TYR A 449 -4.51 -14.48 1.75
CA TYR A 449 -5.07 -14.59 3.08
C TYR A 449 -5.94 -13.37 3.43
N GLN A 450 -6.96 -13.60 4.25
CA GLN A 450 -7.58 -12.54 5.05
C GLN A 450 -6.84 -12.42 6.39
N THR A 451 -6.62 -11.20 6.83
CA THR A 451 -6.00 -10.90 8.12
C THR A 451 -7.06 -10.62 9.19
N LYS A 452 -6.81 -11.13 10.41
CA LYS A 452 -7.64 -10.93 11.60
C LYS A 452 -6.74 -10.75 12.81
N THR A 453 -7.19 -9.98 13.79
CA THR A 453 -6.57 -9.92 15.13
C THR A 453 -7.52 -10.52 16.15
N LEU A 454 -7.00 -11.29 17.10
CA LEU A 454 -7.74 -11.88 18.20
C LEU A 454 -7.39 -11.15 19.50
N TYR A 455 -8.37 -10.50 20.12
CA TYR A 455 -8.20 -9.74 21.37
C TYR A 455 -8.70 -10.50 22.62
N ASP A 456 -9.24 -11.70 22.45
CA ASP A 456 -9.80 -12.54 23.51
C ASP A 456 -8.99 -13.83 23.64
N ALA A 457 -9.09 -14.51 24.79
CA ALA A 457 -8.48 -15.82 25.01
C ALA A 457 -8.84 -16.81 23.88
N PRO A 458 -7.90 -17.63 23.38
CA PRO A 458 -8.14 -18.56 22.30
C PRO A 458 -9.12 -19.67 22.73
N THR A 459 -10.19 -19.82 21.96
CA THR A 459 -11.22 -20.84 22.16
C THR A 459 -11.48 -21.60 20.87
N ALA A 460 -12.09 -22.78 20.96
CA ALA A 460 -12.53 -23.51 19.78
C ALA A 460 -13.49 -22.69 18.89
N ALA A 461 -14.28 -21.79 19.49
CA ALA A 461 -15.24 -20.97 18.77
C ALA A 461 -14.57 -19.84 17.96
N ASN A 462 -13.62 -19.10 18.56
CA ASN A 462 -13.00 -17.94 17.91
C ASN A 462 -11.84 -18.30 16.96
N LEU A 463 -11.24 -19.49 17.12
CA LEU A 463 -10.27 -20.09 16.19
C LEU A 463 -10.95 -20.84 15.02
N LYS A 464 -12.27 -21.01 15.04
CA LYS A 464 -12.99 -21.63 13.94
C LYS A 464 -12.84 -20.76 12.67
N GLY A 465 -12.37 -21.38 11.58
CA GLY A 465 -12.10 -20.70 10.31
C GLY A 465 -10.73 -20.04 10.22
N THR A 466 -9.98 -19.96 11.33
CA THR A 466 -8.56 -19.60 11.31
C THR A 466 -7.74 -20.74 10.75
N SER A 467 -6.94 -20.47 9.72
CA SER A 467 -6.02 -21.43 9.11
C SER A 467 -4.63 -21.35 9.75
N VAL A 468 -4.17 -20.12 10.02
CA VAL A 468 -2.88 -19.82 10.64
C VAL A 468 -3.12 -18.95 11.87
N TYR A 469 -2.59 -19.34 13.02
CA TYR A 469 -2.64 -18.57 14.27
C TYR A 469 -1.23 -18.21 14.68
N ILE A 470 -0.97 -16.92 14.91
CA ILE A 470 0.34 -16.39 15.29
C ILE A 470 0.25 -15.92 16.74
N ILE A 471 1.01 -16.54 17.63
CA ILE A 471 1.27 -16.02 18.98
C ILE A 471 2.66 -15.41 18.94
N VAL A 472 2.73 -14.14 19.30
CA VAL A 472 3.96 -13.36 19.30
C VAL A 472 4.17 -12.80 20.69
N ASP A 473 5.41 -12.87 21.17
CA ASP A 473 5.93 -12.13 22.33
C ASP A 473 4.94 -11.95 23.50
N PRO A 474 4.45 -13.03 24.15
CA PRO A 474 3.55 -12.90 25.29
C PRO A 474 4.11 -11.99 26.38
N ASP A 475 3.28 -11.06 26.85
CA ASP A 475 3.70 -9.99 27.75
C ASP A 475 4.09 -10.54 29.13
N SER A 476 5.13 -9.95 29.70
CA SER A 476 5.45 -10.07 31.11
C SER A 476 4.87 -8.90 31.91
N GLU A 477 4.98 -8.96 33.24
CA GLU A 477 4.60 -7.83 34.11
C GLU A 477 5.46 -6.57 33.90
N LYS A 478 6.59 -6.70 33.19
CA LYS A 478 7.47 -5.58 32.80
C LYS A 478 6.87 -4.73 31.69
N GLU A 479 6.25 -5.36 30.69
CA GLU A 479 5.57 -4.65 29.59
C GLU A 479 4.15 -4.23 29.99
N THR A 480 3.39 -5.17 30.56
CA THR A 480 1.96 -5.00 30.84
C THR A 480 1.67 -5.27 32.32
N PRO A 481 1.12 -4.31 33.09
CA PRO A 481 0.91 -4.48 34.54
C PRO A 481 -0.01 -5.65 34.95
N LYS A 482 -0.83 -6.14 34.02
CA LYS A 482 -1.75 -7.29 34.19
C LYS A 482 -1.72 -8.13 32.91
N PRO A 483 -0.64 -8.88 32.68
CA PRO A 483 -0.50 -9.67 31.47
C PRO A 483 -1.48 -10.84 31.50
N ASN A 484 -1.92 -11.28 30.32
CA ASN A 484 -2.71 -12.51 30.21
C ASN A 484 -1.74 -13.68 30.02
N PHE A 485 -1.35 -14.35 31.10
CA PHE A 485 -0.50 -15.54 30.98
C PHE A 485 -1.25 -16.69 30.33
N ILE A 486 -0.56 -17.47 29.48
CA ILE A 486 -1.13 -18.67 28.85
C ILE A 486 -1.50 -19.71 29.91
N GLN A 487 -2.77 -20.11 29.95
CA GLN A 487 -3.30 -21.09 30.92
C GLN A 487 -3.50 -22.47 30.28
N GLU A 488 -3.70 -23.53 31.10
CA GLU A 488 -3.89 -24.90 30.59
C GLU A 488 -5.12 -25.03 29.68
N ASN A 489 -6.16 -24.23 29.90
CA ASN A 489 -7.34 -24.19 29.01
C ASN A 489 -6.97 -23.65 27.62
N ASP A 490 -6.15 -22.60 27.55
CA ASP A 490 -5.66 -22.05 26.28
C ASP A 490 -4.82 -23.08 25.54
N ILE A 491 -3.91 -23.74 26.27
CA ILE A 491 -3.06 -24.82 25.75
C ILE A 491 -3.92 -25.95 25.18
N THR A 492 -4.95 -26.38 25.91
CA THR A 492 -5.89 -27.41 25.46
C THR A 492 -6.62 -27.00 24.18
N ASN A 493 -7.11 -25.76 24.11
CA ASN A 493 -7.81 -25.24 22.94
C ASN A 493 -6.88 -25.17 21.71
N ILE A 494 -5.69 -24.60 21.88
CA ILE A 494 -4.70 -24.44 20.80
C ILE A 494 -4.22 -25.81 20.32
N THR A 495 -3.83 -26.71 21.21
CA THR A 495 -3.33 -28.04 20.84
C THR A 495 -4.39 -28.87 20.12
N ASN A 496 -5.66 -28.82 20.56
CA ASN A 496 -6.77 -29.46 19.86
C ASN A 496 -7.01 -28.86 18.47
N TRP A 497 -6.94 -27.54 18.33
CA TRP A 497 -7.08 -26.87 17.04
C TRP A 497 -5.94 -27.26 16.07
N VAL A 498 -4.67 -27.25 16.53
CA VAL A 498 -3.53 -27.72 15.74
C VAL A 498 -3.69 -29.18 15.34
N LYS A 499 -4.07 -30.06 16.27
CA LYS A 499 -4.30 -31.49 15.99
C LYS A 499 -5.31 -31.72 14.86
N ASN A 500 -6.28 -30.81 14.73
CA ASN A 500 -7.32 -30.84 13.70
C ASN A 500 -6.93 -30.17 12.38
N GLY A 501 -5.71 -29.66 12.23
CA GLY A 501 -5.19 -29.12 10.97
C GLY A 501 -4.76 -27.66 11.02
N GLY A 502 -4.91 -26.98 12.16
CA GLY A 502 -4.42 -25.61 12.34
C GLY A 502 -2.90 -25.49 12.19
N ILE A 503 -2.44 -24.32 11.73
CA ILE A 503 -1.01 -23.99 11.65
C ILE A 503 -0.67 -22.93 12.70
N LEU A 504 0.13 -23.32 13.69
CA LEU A 504 0.54 -22.42 14.77
C LEU A 504 1.93 -21.84 14.50
N LEU A 505 2.06 -20.53 14.60
CA LEU A 505 3.35 -19.82 14.60
C LEU A 505 3.58 -19.31 16.02
N LEU A 506 4.69 -19.72 16.62
CA LEU A 506 5.15 -19.25 17.92
C LEU A 506 6.39 -18.37 17.71
N PHE A 507 6.21 -17.07 17.84
CA PHE A 507 7.28 -16.09 17.78
C PHE A 507 7.62 -15.67 19.22
N GLY A 508 8.60 -16.34 19.82
CA GLY A 508 9.13 -15.95 21.13
C GLY A 508 10.20 -14.89 21.00
N ASN A 509 10.94 -14.66 22.09
CA ASN A 509 12.05 -13.72 22.21
C ASN A 509 13.08 -14.31 23.18
N ASP A 510 14.15 -13.60 23.49
CA ASP A 510 14.98 -13.94 24.64
C ASP A 510 14.25 -13.65 25.97
N GLY A 511 14.68 -14.33 27.04
CA GLY A 511 14.00 -14.27 28.34
C GLY A 511 13.78 -12.87 28.94
N PRO A 512 14.66 -11.87 28.71
CA PRO A 512 14.42 -10.50 29.16
C PRO A 512 13.26 -9.75 28.50
N ASN A 513 12.77 -10.21 27.35
CA ASN A 513 11.81 -9.49 26.51
C ASN A 513 10.48 -10.24 26.31
N VAL A 514 10.33 -11.46 26.84
CA VAL A 514 9.10 -12.23 26.71
C VAL A 514 8.82 -13.07 27.95
N GLU A 515 7.55 -13.29 28.26
CA GLU A 515 7.14 -14.26 29.26
C GLU A 515 7.38 -15.69 28.74
N LEU A 516 8.45 -16.33 29.19
CA LEU A 516 8.79 -17.69 28.77
C LEU A 516 8.22 -18.80 29.65
N GLU A 517 7.83 -18.54 30.90
CA GLU A 517 7.45 -19.61 31.81
C GLU A 517 6.16 -20.30 31.33
N HIS A 518 5.11 -19.53 31.04
CA HIS A 518 3.85 -20.06 30.55
C HIS A 518 3.91 -20.33 29.05
N PHE A 519 4.66 -19.53 28.30
CA PHE A 519 4.85 -19.78 26.88
C PHE A 519 5.55 -21.13 26.60
N ASN A 520 6.54 -21.50 27.42
CA ASN A 520 7.15 -22.83 27.34
C ASN A 520 6.17 -23.96 27.71
N LYS A 521 5.18 -23.75 28.58
CA LYS A 521 4.15 -24.77 28.86
C LYS A 521 3.39 -25.14 27.59
N LEU A 522 3.09 -24.17 26.72
CA LEU A 522 2.50 -24.40 25.40
C LEU A 522 3.51 -25.04 24.43
N ALA A 523 4.68 -24.43 24.25
CA ALA A 523 5.68 -24.91 23.28
C ALA A 523 6.11 -26.36 23.55
N ASN A 524 6.23 -26.75 24.83
CA ASN A 524 6.60 -28.10 25.25
C ASN A 524 5.61 -29.17 24.76
N LYS A 525 4.31 -28.85 24.59
CA LYS A 525 3.33 -29.79 24.02
C LYS A 525 3.66 -30.18 22.57
N PHE A 526 4.49 -29.39 21.90
CA PHE A 526 4.96 -29.61 20.53
C PHE A 526 6.45 -30.00 20.49
N GLY A 527 7.04 -30.39 21.61
CA GLY A 527 8.43 -30.85 21.68
C GLY A 527 9.47 -29.73 21.57
N VAL A 528 9.09 -28.47 21.74
CA VAL A 528 9.99 -27.31 21.62
C VAL A 528 10.07 -26.58 22.96
N HIS A 529 11.26 -26.17 23.35
CA HIS A 529 11.50 -25.38 24.55
C HIS A 529 12.43 -24.20 24.22
N PHE A 530 12.03 -22.99 24.59
CA PHE A 530 12.88 -21.79 24.55
C PHE A 530 13.83 -21.81 25.74
N ASN A 531 15.13 -21.78 25.48
CA ASN A 531 16.16 -21.81 26.53
C ASN A 531 16.29 -20.46 27.28
N GLY A 532 15.88 -19.36 26.65
CA GLY A 532 15.76 -18.02 27.25
C GLY A 532 17.03 -17.20 27.31
N GLU A 533 18.18 -17.74 26.91
CA GLU A 533 19.40 -16.95 26.78
C GLU A 533 19.33 -15.96 25.61
N THR A 534 20.06 -14.86 25.71
CA THR A 534 20.16 -13.87 24.64
C THR A 534 21.30 -14.20 23.69
N LYS A 535 20.99 -14.70 22.48
CA LYS A 535 21.93 -14.84 21.36
C LYS A 535 21.73 -13.71 20.34
N GLY A 536 22.69 -13.52 19.43
CA GLY A 536 22.59 -12.48 18.40
C GLY A 536 22.56 -11.04 18.96
N LYS A 537 23.36 -10.76 19.99
CA LYS A 537 23.47 -9.40 20.57
C LYS A 537 24.16 -8.46 19.60
N VAL A 538 23.64 -7.23 19.48
CA VAL A 538 24.24 -6.15 18.69
C VAL A 538 24.76 -5.06 19.63
N PRO A 539 25.96 -5.22 20.22
CA PRO A 539 26.47 -4.30 21.24
C PRO A 539 26.85 -2.92 20.68
N VAL A 540 27.09 -2.84 19.37
CA VAL A 540 27.41 -1.61 18.65
C VAL A 540 26.38 -1.42 17.55
N ALA A 541 25.67 -0.30 17.58
CA ALA A 541 24.67 0.04 16.56
C ALA A 541 25.29 -0.02 15.16
N GLY A 542 24.62 -0.71 14.23
CA GLY A 542 25.09 -0.89 12.85
C GLY A 542 26.00 -2.10 12.62
N VAL A 543 26.44 -2.82 13.66
CA VAL A 543 27.25 -4.04 13.52
C VAL A 543 26.34 -5.28 13.46
N PHE A 544 25.63 -5.40 12.34
CA PHE A 544 24.57 -6.41 12.17
C PHE A 544 25.07 -7.86 12.09
N GLU A 545 26.33 -8.07 11.71
CA GLU A 545 26.91 -9.41 11.49
C GLU A 545 26.89 -10.30 12.74
N THR A 546 26.87 -9.70 13.93
CA THR A 546 26.77 -10.40 15.22
C THR A 546 25.46 -11.16 15.42
N ALA A 547 24.40 -10.75 14.71
CA ALA A 547 23.06 -11.32 14.75
C ALA A 547 22.68 -12.01 13.42
N LYS A 548 23.68 -12.29 12.59
CA LYS A 548 23.48 -12.97 11.31
C LYS A 548 23.25 -14.47 11.52
N VAL A 549 22.24 -15.00 10.85
CA VAL A 549 21.97 -16.44 10.74
C VAL A 549 21.92 -16.82 9.26
N VAL A 550 22.79 -17.73 8.85
CA VAL A 550 22.93 -18.14 7.43
C VAL A 550 21.96 -19.28 7.14
N VAL A 551 21.14 -19.09 6.11
CA VAL A 551 20.24 -20.12 5.58
C VAL A 551 21.03 -21.11 4.73
N PRO A 552 21.03 -22.42 5.07
CA PRO A 552 21.73 -23.42 4.26
C PRO A 552 21.05 -23.63 2.91
N THR A 553 21.85 -23.93 1.88
CA THR A 553 21.33 -24.33 0.56
C THR A 553 20.37 -25.50 0.69
N GLY A 554 19.20 -25.40 0.04
CA GLY A 554 18.19 -26.46 0.08
C GLY A 554 17.25 -26.41 1.28
N ASN A 555 17.35 -25.38 2.15
CA ASN A 555 16.42 -25.16 3.26
C ASN A 555 14.95 -25.35 2.81
N GLU A 556 14.15 -26.06 3.61
CA GLU A 556 12.79 -26.44 3.21
C GLU A 556 11.80 -25.27 3.19
N ILE A 557 12.03 -24.24 4.00
CA ILE A 557 11.18 -23.04 4.09
C ILE A 557 11.80 -21.91 3.27
N PHE A 558 13.03 -21.52 3.60
CA PHE A 558 13.71 -20.35 3.05
C PHE A 558 14.43 -20.70 1.75
N LYS A 559 13.69 -20.71 0.64
CA LYS A 559 14.20 -21.10 -0.68
C LYS A 559 15.02 -20.00 -1.36
N THR A 560 14.77 -18.74 -1.03
CA THR A 560 15.37 -17.58 -1.70
C THR A 560 16.21 -16.71 -0.77
N ALA A 561 15.89 -16.69 0.52
CA ALA A 561 16.67 -15.98 1.53
C ALA A 561 17.98 -16.71 1.87
N LYS A 562 19.07 -15.96 2.02
CA LYS A 562 20.41 -16.49 2.35
C LYS A 562 20.91 -16.01 3.70
N ASP A 563 20.88 -14.70 3.93
CA ASP A 563 21.37 -14.10 5.17
C ASP A 563 20.20 -13.51 5.95
N LEU A 564 19.89 -14.05 7.12
CA LEU A 564 18.87 -13.51 8.01
C LEU A 564 19.52 -12.70 9.12
N PHE A 565 18.85 -11.64 9.52
CA PHE A 565 19.15 -10.89 10.74
C PHE A 565 18.12 -11.26 11.81
N ILE A 566 18.58 -11.85 12.91
CA ILE A 566 17.75 -12.32 14.03
C ILE A 566 18.42 -11.84 15.30
N LYS A 567 17.85 -10.83 15.95
CA LYS A 567 18.48 -10.09 17.05
C LYS A 567 17.94 -10.58 18.38
N GLU A 568 18.83 -10.72 19.37
CA GLU A 568 18.45 -10.99 20.77
C GLU A 568 17.48 -12.16 20.91
N TYR A 569 17.79 -13.28 20.27
CA TYR A 569 16.90 -14.44 20.22
C TYR A 569 17.26 -15.52 21.23
N SER A 570 16.25 -16.29 21.66
CA SER A 570 16.42 -17.55 22.39
C SER A 570 16.68 -18.72 21.45
N SER A 571 17.70 -19.55 21.71
CA SER A 571 17.78 -20.85 21.04
C SER A 571 16.69 -21.80 21.50
N LEU A 572 16.49 -22.87 20.73
CA LEU A 572 15.47 -23.88 20.95
C LEU A 572 16.09 -25.23 21.32
N LYS A 573 15.62 -25.81 22.42
CA LYS A 573 15.81 -27.23 22.72
C LYS A 573 14.65 -28.03 22.13
N LEU A 574 14.98 -29.08 21.38
CA LEU A 574 14.01 -29.89 20.64
C LEU A 574 13.91 -31.31 21.23
N SER A 575 12.72 -31.89 21.17
CA SER A 575 12.40 -33.24 21.62
C SER A 575 11.22 -33.82 20.83
N GLY A 576 11.02 -35.14 20.91
CA GLY A 576 9.93 -35.82 20.19
C GLY A 576 10.04 -35.61 18.67
N ASP A 577 8.93 -35.16 18.06
CA ASP A 577 8.81 -34.98 16.61
C ASP A 577 9.30 -33.61 16.10
N ALA A 578 9.78 -32.73 17.00
CA ALA A 578 10.27 -31.40 16.64
C ALA A 578 11.58 -31.49 15.85
N LYS A 579 11.67 -30.76 14.72
CA LYS A 579 12.82 -30.77 13.81
C LYS A 579 13.37 -29.37 13.62
N SER A 580 14.69 -29.26 13.67
CA SER A 580 15.38 -27.99 13.37
C SER A 580 15.33 -27.69 11.87
N ILE A 581 14.93 -26.48 11.52
CA ILE A 581 14.95 -25.96 10.14
C ILE A 581 16.09 -24.98 9.93
N LEU A 582 16.47 -24.24 10.96
CA LEU A 582 17.59 -23.32 10.91
C LEU A 582 18.41 -23.43 12.19
N LYS A 583 19.72 -23.45 12.04
CA LYS A 583 20.68 -23.39 13.12
C LYS A 583 21.54 -22.15 12.99
N ASP A 584 22.06 -21.66 14.10
CA ASP A 584 23.03 -20.59 14.10
C ASP A 584 24.45 -21.11 13.84
N LYS A 585 25.44 -20.21 13.91
CA LYS A 585 26.86 -20.53 13.72
C LYS A 585 27.43 -21.45 14.81
N ASP A 586 26.80 -21.51 15.98
CA ASP A 586 27.24 -22.33 17.12
C ASP A 586 26.56 -23.72 17.11
N GLY A 587 25.67 -23.96 16.14
CA GLY A 587 24.95 -25.22 15.96
C GLY A 587 23.63 -25.31 16.74
N ASP A 588 23.25 -24.24 17.43
CA ASP A 588 22.03 -24.15 18.22
C ASP A 588 20.81 -23.98 17.30
N ASN A 589 19.67 -24.58 17.68
CA ASN A 589 18.46 -24.50 16.86
C ASN A 589 17.84 -23.11 17.02
N VAL A 590 17.57 -22.44 15.90
CA VAL A 590 16.96 -21.10 15.87
C VAL A 590 15.50 -21.20 15.46
N ILE A 591 15.21 -22.02 14.43
CA ILE A 591 13.85 -22.24 13.91
C ILE A 591 13.58 -23.73 13.92
N SER A 592 12.39 -24.13 14.35
CA SER A 592 11.93 -25.50 14.29
C SER A 592 10.53 -25.63 13.70
N ILE A 593 10.22 -26.85 13.26
CA ILE A 593 8.86 -27.26 12.93
C ILE A 593 8.49 -28.54 13.67
N THR A 594 7.21 -28.70 13.94
CA THR A 594 6.63 -29.93 14.48
C THR A 594 5.37 -30.28 13.71
N LYS A 595 5.21 -31.55 13.32
CA LYS A 595 3.90 -32.07 12.85
C LYS A 595 3.14 -32.59 14.07
N TYR A 596 1.92 -32.10 14.27
CA TYR A 596 1.09 -32.47 15.42
C TYR A 596 -0.33 -32.79 14.97
N GLY A 597 -0.68 -34.08 14.98
CA GLY A 597 -1.90 -34.57 14.33
C GLY A 597 -1.92 -34.20 12.85
N LYS A 598 -2.96 -33.48 12.41
CA LYS A 598 -3.08 -33.01 11.02
C LYS A 598 -2.39 -31.67 10.75
N GLY A 599 -2.05 -30.92 11.79
CA GLY A 599 -1.53 -29.55 11.71
C GLY A 599 -0.01 -29.46 11.76
N THR A 600 0.48 -28.22 11.82
CA THR A 600 1.90 -27.88 11.79
C THR A 600 2.17 -26.77 12.80
N VAL A 601 3.28 -26.86 13.52
CA VAL A 601 3.77 -25.80 14.40
C VAL A 601 5.11 -25.31 13.88
N PHE A 602 5.27 -23.99 13.78
CA PHE A 602 6.50 -23.30 13.44
C PHE A 602 6.93 -22.47 14.65
N VAL A 603 8.19 -22.57 15.05
CA VAL A 603 8.70 -21.88 16.25
C VAL A 603 10.00 -21.17 15.94
N ILE A 604 10.14 -19.93 16.42
CA ILE A 604 11.39 -19.17 16.51
C ILE A 604 11.47 -18.44 17.85
N GLY A 605 12.69 -18.21 18.35
CA GLY A 605 12.96 -17.40 19.55
C GLY A 605 13.18 -15.90 19.35
N ASP A 606 12.71 -15.28 18.25
CA ASP A 606 12.64 -13.82 18.02
C ASP A 606 11.54 -13.53 17.00
N PRO A 607 10.68 -12.50 17.15
CA PRO A 607 9.67 -12.11 16.16
C PRO A 607 10.25 -11.37 14.93
N TRP A 608 11.40 -11.82 14.41
CA TRP A 608 12.33 -11.13 13.50
C TRP A 608 11.79 -10.48 12.20
N LEU A 609 10.52 -10.72 11.86
CA LEU A 609 9.85 -10.21 10.66
C LEU A 609 9.04 -8.91 10.89
N TYR A 610 9.40 -8.15 11.92
CA TYR A 610 8.83 -6.84 12.18
C TYR A 610 9.43 -5.74 11.29
N ASN A 611 8.64 -4.68 11.03
CA ASN A 611 8.85 -3.72 9.95
C ASN A 611 10.29 -3.20 9.87
N GLU A 612 10.89 -2.92 11.02
CA GLU A 612 12.27 -2.43 11.15
C GLU A 612 13.30 -3.25 10.36
N TYR A 613 13.09 -4.57 10.23
CA TYR A 613 13.99 -5.49 9.54
C TYR A 613 13.49 -5.97 8.18
N VAL A 614 12.24 -5.69 7.81
CA VAL A 614 11.64 -6.17 6.56
C VAL A 614 11.28 -5.06 5.58
N ASP A 615 11.37 -3.79 5.97
CA ASP A 615 11.03 -2.65 5.12
C ASP A 615 12.24 -2.03 4.36
N GLY A 616 13.42 -2.60 4.60
CA GLY A 616 14.70 -2.28 3.98
C GLY A 616 15.38 -0.99 4.46
N ARG A 617 14.80 -0.26 5.42
CA ARG A 617 15.36 1.04 5.86
C ARG A 617 16.56 0.89 6.78
N LYS A 618 16.57 -0.13 7.66
CA LYS A 618 17.61 -0.33 8.68
C LYS A 618 18.70 -1.30 8.24
N LEU A 619 18.32 -2.47 7.70
CA LEU A 619 19.28 -3.52 7.36
C LEU A 619 20.03 -3.23 6.05
N PRO A 620 21.32 -3.58 5.97
CA PRO A 620 22.06 -3.63 4.71
C PRO A 620 21.39 -4.56 3.68
N ALA A 621 21.54 -4.25 2.39
CA ALA A 621 20.86 -4.95 1.30
C ALA A 621 21.21 -6.44 1.13
N ASN A 622 22.25 -6.93 1.79
CA ASN A 622 22.60 -8.36 1.79
C ASN A 622 21.73 -9.19 2.72
N TYR A 623 21.02 -8.58 3.68
CA TYR A 623 20.08 -9.29 4.54
C TYR A 623 18.73 -9.48 3.84
N ASP A 624 18.21 -10.69 3.94
CA ASP A 624 17.10 -11.19 3.15
C ASP A 624 15.80 -11.34 3.96
N ASN A 625 15.64 -10.66 5.10
CA ASN A 625 14.48 -10.79 5.98
C ASN A 625 13.13 -10.60 5.24
N PHE A 626 13.02 -9.64 4.32
CA PHE A 626 11.80 -9.49 3.51
C PHE A 626 11.56 -10.69 2.57
N LYS A 627 12.63 -11.26 1.98
CA LYS A 627 12.52 -12.50 1.19
C LYS A 627 12.11 -13.66 2.07
N ALA A 628 12.64 -13.74 3.30
CA ALA A 628 12.29 -14.76 4.27
C ALA A 628 10.81 -14.70 4.68
N ALA A 629 10.23 -13.49 4.80
CA ALA A 629 8.78 -13.33 4.99
C ALA A 629 7.99 -13.94 3.83
N ASN A 630 8.38 -13.64 2.58
CA ASN A 630 7.74 -14.21 1.39
C ASN A 630 7.90 -15.74 1.33
N ASP A 631 9.10 -16.26 1.58
CA ASP A 631 9.39 -17.69 1.62
C ASP A 631 8.56 -18.41 2.70
N LEU A 632 8.49 -17.85 3.91
CA LEU A 632 7.69 -18.38 5.01
C LEU A 632 6.22 -18.46 4.63
N VAL A 633 5.63 -17.36 4.14
CA VAL A 633 4.22 -17.35 3.74
C VAL A 633 3.97 -18.34 2.60
N ASN A 634 4.82 -18.38 1.57
CA ASN A 634 4.72 -19.34 0.47
C ASN A 634 4.84 -20.81 0.93
N TRP A 635 5.60 -21.08 1.99
CA TRP A 635 5.64 -22.40 2.60
C TRP A 635 4.35 -22.70 3.38
N LEU A 636 3.84 -21.72 4.15
CA LEU A 636 2.59 -21.86 4.91
C LEU A 636 1.41 -22.19 4.01
N THR A 637 1.30 -21.56 2.83
CA THR A 637 0.21 -21.86 1.88
C THR A 637 0.18 -23.32 1.44
N LYS A 638 1.31 -24.02 1.48
CA LYS A 638 1.42 -25.46 1.15
C LYS A 638 1.11 -26.36 2.35
N GLN A 639 1.11 -25.82 3.57
CA GLN A 639 0.76 -26.54 4.78
C GLN A 639 -0.75 -26.50 5.06
N VAL A 640 -1.44 -25.47 4.56
CA VAL A 640 -2.89 -25.33 4.72
C VAL A 640 -3.58 -26.42 3.91
N LYS A 641 -4.30 -27.31 4.61
CA LYS A 641 -5.11 -28.36 3.98
C LYS A 641 -6.50 -27.86 3.57
#